data_AF-A0A2Z6EUY7-F1
#
_entry.id   AF-A0A2Z6EUY7-F1
#
_cell.length_a   1.000
_cell.length_b   1.000
_cell.length_c   1.000
_cell.angle_alpha   90.00
_cell.angle_beta   90.00
_cell.angle_gamma   90.00
#
_symmetry.space_group_name_H-M   'P 1'
#
loop_
_entity.id
_entity.type
_entity.pdbx_description
1 polymer ?
#
loop_
_entity_poly.entity_id
_entity_poly.type
_entity_poly.pdbx_seq_one_letter_code
_entity_poly.pdbx_strand_id
1 'polypeptide(L)'
;MLAPVSNSAVTHYSTTQRPEKSLSFRLPLEIREEIEKLLDFPSRQALFKALITVTCDGEPIEAPALKLHLIKERIQTQYQENLIRSDGELKEFALSQLRKLSDLGQLGQVVEKLALFELVCLVNDSEIFRFLQKKIQQDAYLKQRLLTWVERSKTEEVQPIAAKALTLLVKAGVSFSGQDFRGMRVPGADLSHGVFDSAQLQGADLRGVKFCTSWLREANLSGARMDEVQFGEWPYLQEESWVQSCAYSPDGKNFAVGLKNGRISVYWSSNWEKRYTLEGHTESITSVVYSPSREQIASGSEDETIRLWDMHSGALVHTLRGHIASITSVVYSPSGERIASSSNDNTVRLWDAESGAAVHLLRGRQWWITSVMYSPSGEQIVSVSNDKTVLVWDAISGAPGHILTGHTGVVVSAVYSPNGEQIASSSRDKTVRLWDAKSGAPGHILTGHTGVVVSVAYSPSGEQVVSGSEDRTVRLWDAKSGAPGHILTGHTDDVVSAVYSPSGEQIASSSRDKTVRLWDAHSGALKHTFTGHTDPVWSMVYSPSGEQIVSSSRDKMRLWDGRSGAAMRVLEGHTSGVRSVVYSPNGEQIASGSEDRTVRLWDAKSGAPGHTLTGHTGDVVSVAFSSSGAQIASGSEDRTVRLWDAKSGVPGHTLIGHTGIVINSVVYSPSGAQIASCCWHTVRLWDAKSGAPVRVLKGHTSHICSVAYSPSGTQLASGGADYTVRLWNAKSGAPGHTLTGHTSAVLSVVYSPSGLQLASGSMDNMVRLWKVESGARVHTLKGHTWAVLSVAYSPNGLQLASGGGDKTVRLWDVVSGECLRVIQAFSGAVHSVAWKATGNTQYLVSGSADKSVCQWEVEKGAEGYKVKLCWNSKEQEVLTVSDMLIEGVEGLSEINERLLKQKGALKRKMA
;
A
#
# COMPACT_ATOMS: atom_id res chain seq x y z
N MET A 1 54.15 39.07 34.43
CA MET A 1 53.65 38.31 33.26
C MET A 1 52.73 37.20 33.77
N LEU A 2 51.66 36.90 33.03
CA LEU A 2 50.75 35.75 33.22
C LEU A 2 49.94 35.68 34.54
N ALA A 3 48.87 34.88 34.50
CA ALA A 3 47.76 34.69 35.47
C ALA A 3 47.10 33.30 35.13
N PRO A 4 45.81 32.94 35.39
CA PRO A 4 44.70 33.54 36.18
C PRO A 4 43.82 32.52 36.99
N VAL A 5 42.58 32.92 37.40
CA VAL A 5 41.35 32.10 37.72
C VAL A 5 41.26 31.46 39.14
N SER A 6 40.12 31.27 39.87
CA SER A 6 38.80 31.94 40.15
C SER A 6 38.05 31.10 41.24
N ASN A 7 36.85 31.31 41.84
CA ASN A 7 35.77 32.34 41.84
C ASN A 7 34.95 32.24 43.19
N SER A 8 33.72 32.79 43.32
CA SER A 8 32.92 32.82 44.58
C SER A 8 31.36 32.87 44.44
N ALA A 9 30.59 33.07 45.55
CA ALA A 9 29.11 33.13 45.64
C ALA A 9 28.57 34.16 46.71
N VAL A 10 27.22 34.31 46.88
CA VAL A 10 26.50 35.57 47.31
C VAL A 10 25.43 35.39 48.45
N THR A 11 24.81 36.48 48.99
CA THR A 11 23.96 36.55 50.22
C THR A 11 22.71 37.51 50.24
N HIS A 12 21.59 37.09 50.91
CA HIS A 12 20.61 37.83 51.80
C HIS A 12 19.70 39.02 51.31
N TYR A 13 18.54 39.47 51.91
CA TYR A 13 17.65 39.05 53.07
C TYR A 13 16.14 39.52 52.98
N SER A 14 15.33 39.55 54.09
CA SER A 14 13.82 39.63 54.21
C SER A 14 13.25 40.96 54.84
N THR A 15 11.99 41.24 55.30
CA THR A 15 10.79 40.49 55.89
C THR A 15 9.45 41.32 55.70
N THR A 16 8.30 41.42 56.44
CA THR A 16 7.74 41.09 57.81
C THR A 16 6.17 41.28 57.98
N GLN A 17 5.49 40.49 58.85
CA GLN A 17 4.26 40.74 59.72
C GLN A 17 2.78 40.95 59.20
N ARG A 18 1.79 41.13 60.14
CA ARG A 18 0.29 40.85 60.11
C ARG A 18 -0.52 41.91 60.95
N PRO A 19 -1.90 41.96 61.17
CA PRO A 19 -2.92 40.88 61.39
C PRO A 19 -4.39 41.16 60.84
N GLU A 20 -5.50 40.99 61.62
CA GLU A 20 -6.94 41.02 61.23
C GLU A 20 -7.91 41.79 62.20
N LYS A 21 -9.09 42.27 61.72
CA LYS A 21 -10.47 42.07 62.31
C LYS A 21 -11.58 42.98 61.72
N SER A 22 -12.69 42.40 61.22
CA SER A 22 -14.09 42.94 61.34
C SER A 22 -15.17 41.97 60.81
N LEU A 23 -16.43 42.19 61.22
CA LEU A 23 -17.67 41.51 60.78
C LEU A 23 -18.42 42.41 59.75
N SER A 24 -19.45 42.00 58.99
CA SER A 24 -19.87 40.69 58.42
C SER A 24 -21.14 40.92 57.59
N PHE A 25 -21.30 40.31 56.41
CA PHE A 25 -22.62 40.07 55.79
C PHE A 25 -22.58 38.79 54.94
N ARG A 26 -23.73 38.12 54.76
CA ARG A 26 -23.81 36.74 54.22
C ARG A 26 -24.25 36.69 52.76
N LEU A 27 -23.54 35.88 51.98
CA LEU A 27 -24.07 35.16 50.80
C LEU A 27 -24.20 33.66 51.16
N PRO A 28 -24.99 32.86 50.41
CA PRO A 28 -25.10 31.41 50.61
C PRO A 28 -23.74 30.70 50.51
N LEU A 29 -23.57 29.62 51.29
CA LEU A 29 -22.26 28.97 51.46
C LEU A 29 -21.76 28.32 50.14
N GLU A 30 -22.68 27.71 49.39
CA GLU A 30 -22.37 26.95 48.18
C GLU A 30 -21.77 27.84 47.08
N ILE A 31 -22.27 29.06 46.93
CA ILE A 31 -21.77 30.04 45.93
C ILE A 31 -20.38 30.56 46.36
N ARG A 32 -20.16 30.74 47.66
CA ARG A 32 -18.88 31.24 48.17
C ARG A 32 -17.74 30.25 47.95
N GLU A 33 -18.00 28.96 48.14
CA GLU A 33 -17.00 27.91 47.99
C GLU A 33 -16.56 27.61 46.55
N GLU A 34 -17.34 27.93 45.52
CA GLU A 34 -16.86 27.89 44.13
C GLU A 34 -16.07 29.16 43.76
N ILE A 35 -16.56 30.35 44.15
CA ILE A 35 -15.93 31.63 43.79
C ILE A 35 -14.56 31.80 44.47
N GLU A 36 -14.38 31.35 45.72
CA GLU A 36 -13.08 31.42 46.42
C GLU A 36 -12.04 30.40 45.92
N LYS A 37 -12.38 29.47 45.00
CA LYS A 37 -11.47 28.43 44.48
C LYS A 37 -10.91 28.68 43.08
N LEU A 38 -11.35 29.72 42.35
CA LEU A 38 -11.17 29.80 40.88
C LEU A 38 -10.23 30.86 40.30
N LEU A 39 -9.82 31.90 41.03
CA LEU A 39 -8.98 32.99 40.49
C LEU A 39 -7.98 33.55 41.51
N ASP A 40 -6.72 33.74 41.09
CA ASP A 40 -5.69 34.41 41.87
C ASP A 40 -5.52 35.90 41.47
N PHE A 41 -4.55 36.57 42.09
CA PHE A 41 -4.46 38.03 42.11
C PHE A 41 -3.97 38.69 40.79
N PRO A 42 -2.98 38.15 40.04
CA PRO A 42 -2.44 38.79 38.83
C PRO A 42 -3.48 38.98 37.72
N SER A 43 -4.33 37.98 37.45
CA SER A 43 -5.32 38.02 36.37
C SER A 43 -6.34 39.14 36.52
N ARG A 44 -6.64 39.56 37.77
CA ARG A 44 -7.53 40.71 38.02
C ARG A 44 -6.94 42.02 37.49
N GLN A 45 -5.63 42.19 37.55
CA GLN A 45 -4.97 43.46 37.26
C GLN A 45 -4.88 43.76 35.76
N ALA A 46 -4.80 42.72 34.91
CA ALA A 46 -4.91 42.85 33.46
C ALA A 46 -6.34 43.22 33.03
N LEU A 47 -7.34 42.48 33.54
CA LEU A 47 -8.74 42.67 33.16
C LEU A 47 -9.28 44.06 33.57
N PHE A 48 -8.95 44.53 34.78
CA PHE A 48 -9.32 45.88 35.24
C PHE A 48 -8.71 46.99 34.38
N LYS A 49 -7.51 46.79 33.82
CA LYS A 49 -6.85 47.79 32.96
C LYS A 49 -7.52 47.94 31.59
N ALA A 50 -8.26 46.92 31.14
CA ALA A 50 -9.00 46.94 29.88
C ALA A 50 -10.44 47.50 29.99
N LEU A 51 -11.02 47.53 31.20
CA LEU A 51 -12.44 47.91 31.42
C LEU A 51 -12.70 49.33 31.94
N ILE A 52 -11.67 50.17 32.15
CA ILE A 52 -11.82 51.50 32.78
C ILE A 52 -12.15 52.63 31.77
N THR A 53 -12.08 52.40 30.47
CA THR A 53 -12.51 53.36 29.43
C THR A 53 -13.85 52.96 28.83
N VAL A 54 -14.79 53.93 28.77
CA VAL A 54 -16.23 53.78 28.39
C VAL A 54 -17.03 53.10 29.51
N THR A 55 -17.94 53.74 30.25
CA THR A 55 -18.53 55.11 30.15
C THR A 55 -18.89 55.66 31.54
N CYS A 56 -18.90 56.98 31.68
CA CYS A 56 -19.63 57.67 32.75
C CYS A 56 -21.12 57.82 32.41
N ASP A 57 -21.91 58.24 33.41
CA ASP A 57 -23.23 58.87 33.31
C ASP A 57 -24.45 58.03 32.84
N GLY A 58 -25.32 57.72 33.80
CA GLY A 58 -26.74 58.06 33.69
C GLY A 58 -27.76 56.99 33.26
N GLU A 59 -28.65 56.63 34.21
CA GLU A 59 -30.01 56.09 34.03
C GLU A 59 -30.23 54.66 33.43
N PRO A 60 -31.33 53.95 33.81
CA PRO A 60 -31.57 52.55 33.44
C PRO A 60 -32.68 52.34 32.38
N ILE A 61 -32.49 51.41 31.43
CA ILE A 61 -33.56 50.90 30.55
C ILE A 61 -33.48 49.37 30.37
N GLU A 62 -34.65 48.72 30.53
CA GLU A 62 -34.89 47.29 30.52
C GLU A 62 -34.82 46.66 29.10
N ALA A 63 -34.34 45.40 29.01
CA ALA A 63 -34.63 44.40 27.97
C ALA A 63 -33.52 43.30 27.95
N PRO A 64 -33.75 42.09 28.49
CA PRO A 64 -32.70 41.06 28.55
C PRO A 64 -32.37 40.40 27.19
N ALA A 65 -33.38 40.02 26.41
CA ALA A 65 -33.22 39.10 25.29
C ALA A 65 -32.42 39.69 24.09
N LEU A 66 -32.77 40.91 23.66
CA LEU A 66 -32.08 41.60 22.57
C LEU A 66 -30.63 41.96 22.95
N LYS A 67 -30.38 42.35 24.20
CA LYS A 67 -29.02 42.57 24.71
C LYS A 67 -28.21 41.28 24.66
N LEU A 68 -28.76 40.12 25.03
CA LEU A 68 -28.03 38.85 24.96
C LEU A 68 -27.66 38.44 23.53
N HIS A 69 -28.54 38.65 22.54
CA HIS A 69 -28.24 38.34 21.14
C HIS A 69 -27.15 39.27 20.56
N LEU A 70 -27.29 40.59 20.76
CA LEU A 70 -26.28 41.57 20.34
C LEU A 70 -24.94 41.40 21.08
N ILE A 71 -24.95 41.00 22.35
CA ILE A 71 -23.72 40.65 23.08
C ILE A 71 -23.12 39.35 22.51
N LYS A 72 -23.94 38.35 22.13
CA LYS A 72 -23.45 37.10 21.53
C LYS A 72 -22.80 37.35 20.16
N GLU A 73 -23.44 38.09 19.26
CA GLU A 73 -22.83 38.52 17.99
C GLU A 73 -21.57 39.35 18.22
N ARG A 74 -21.63 40.37 19.08
CA ARG A 74 -20.51 41.30 19.27
C ARG A 74 -19.32 40.64 19.96
N ILE A 75 -19.55 39.70 20.89
CA ILE A 75 -18.50 38.80 21.40
C ILE A 75 -17.97 37.94 20.25
N GLN A 76 -18.83 37.28 19.46
CA GLN A 76 -18.41 36.35 18.42
C GLN A 76 -17.55 37.02 17.33
N THR A 77 -17.94 38.21 16.87
CA THR A 77 -17.15 39.01 15.91
C THR A 77 -15.88 39.58 16.55
N GLN A 78 -15.98 40.18 17.74
CA GLN A 78 -14.85 40.89 18.37
C GLN A 78 -13.86 39.96 19.09
N TYR A 79 -14.22 38.69 19.36
CA TYR A 79 -13.28 37.62 19.70
C TYR A 79 -12.66 36.95 18.48
N GLN A 80 -13.32 36.85 17.31
CA GLN A 80 -12.69 36.22 16.14
C GLN A 80 -11.39 36.94 15.71
N GLU A 81 -11.33 38.27 15.81
CA GLU A 81 -10.10 39.03 15.56
C GLU A 81 -9.03 38.88 16.67
N ASN A 82 -9.43 38.59 17.92
CA ASN A 82 -8.53 38.50 19.08
C ASN A 82 -8.06 37.07 19.40
N LEU A 83 -8.81 36.04 18.97
CA LEU A 83 -8.51 34.62 19.25
C LEU A 83 -7.11 34.22 18.79
N ILE A 84 -6.67 34.80 17.68
CA ILE A 84 -5.36 34.59 17.03
C ILE A 84 -4.17 34.91 17.98
N ARG A 85 -4.40 35.59 19.11
CA ARG A 85 -3.38 35.85 20.15
C ARG A 85 -3.65 35.23 21.52
N SER A 86 -4.84 34.68 21.78
CA SER A 86 -5.21 34.13 23.11
C SER A 86 -5.42 32.61 23.14
N ASP A 87 -5.42 31.95 21.97
CA ASP A 87 -5.71 30.52 21.80
C ASP A 87 -4.89 29.61 22.75
N GLY A 88 -3.60 29.92 22.96
CA GLY A 88 -2.71 29.14 23.82
C GLY A 88 -3.08 29.11 25.31
N GLU A 89 -3.55 30.22 25.87
CA GLU A 89 -3.93 30.30 27.29
C GLU A 89 -5.27 29.61 27.56
N LEU A 90 -6.24 29.80 26.66
CA LEU A 90 -7.53 29.09 26.68
C LEU A 90 -7.35 27.58 26.51
N LYS A 91 -6.44 27.16 25.62
CA LYS A 91 -6.06 25.76 25.40
C LYS A 91 -5.44 25.13 26.64
N GLU A 92 -4.40 25.73 27.24
CA GLU A 92 -3.77 25.16 28.44
C GLU A 92 -4.75 25.15 29.64
N PHE A 93 -5.62 26.16 29.77
CA PHE A 93 -6.68 26.12 30.77
C PHE A 93 -7.65 24.95 30.52
N ALA A 94 -8.16 24.79 29.31
CA ALA A 94 -9.08 23.70 28.96
C ALA A 94 -8.44 22.32 29.14
N LEU A 95 -7.20 22.13 28.69
CA LEU A 95 -6.44 20.90 28.92
C LEU A 95 -6.16 20.65 30.40
N SER A 96 -5.86 21.68 31.20
CA SER A 96 -5.68 21.58 32.65
C SER A 96 -6.95 21.10 33.35
N GLN A 97 -8.12 21.65 33.00
CA GLN A 97 -9.39 21.19 33.59
C GLN A 97 -9.79 19.79 33.10
N LEU A 98 -9.61 19.47 31.82
CA LEU A 98 -9.89 18.12 31.28
C LEU A 98 -8.97 17.05 31.87
N ARG A 99 -7.70 17.37 32.17
CA ARG A 99 -6.78 16.50 32.93
C ARG A 99 -7.31 16.27 34.35
N LYS A 100 -7.58 17.33 35.12
CA LYS A 100 -8.14 17.22 36.49
C LYS A 100 -9.44 16.41 36.55
N LEU A 101 -10.36 16.64 35.61
CA LEU A 101 -11.65 15.92 35.54
C LEU A 101 -11.50 14.46 35.07
N SER A 102 -10.46 14.14 34.30
CA SER A 102 -10.04 12.75 34.04
C SER A 102 -9.50 12.10 35.31
N ASP A 103 -8.65 12.79 36.06
CA ASP A 103 -7.96 12.23 37.23
C ASP A 103 -8.91 12.02 38.42
N LEU A 104 -10.01 12.79 38.46
CA LEU A 104 -11.16 12.61 39.35
C LEU A 104 -12.19 11.59 38.85
N GLY A 105 -12.03 11.02 37.64
CA GLY A 105 -12.99 10.09 37.03
C GLY A 105 -14.34 10.71 36.63
N GLN A 106 -14.43 12.04 36.57
CA GLN A 106 -15.68 12.79 36.36
C GLN A 106 -15.89 13.27 34.92
N LEU A 107 -15.03 12.85 33.97
CA LEU A 107 -15.04 13.35 32.58
C LEU A 107 -16.41 13.21 31.88
N GLY A 108 -17.19 12.16 32.20
CA GLY A 108 -18.53 11.98 31.67
C GLY A 108 -19.53 13.09 32.04
N GLN A 109 -19.38 13.73 33.21
CA GLN A 109 -20.24 14.83 33.66
C GLN A 109 -20.04 16.11 32.83
N VAL A 110 -18.88 16.27 32.18
CA VAL A 110 -18.62 17.35 31.22
C VAL A 110 -19.50 17.22 29.98
N VAL A 111 -19.81 15.97 29.58
CA VAL A 111 -20.66 15.63 28.42
C VAL A 111 -22.15 15.69 28.78
N GLU A 112 -22.50 15.88 30.06
CA GLU A 112 -23.89 16.04 30.54
C GLU A 112 -24.32 17.52 30.55
N LYS A 113 -23.40 18.46 30.80
CA LYS A 113 -23.68 19.91 30.79
C LYS A 113 -23.51 20.50 29.38
N LEU A 114 -24.64 20.71 28.70
CA LEU A 114 -24.75 21.15 27.30
C LEU A 114 -23.80 22.31 26.94
N ALA A 115 -23.82 23.41 27.69
CA ALA A 115 -22.95 24.58 27.45
C ALA A 115 -21.44 24.32 27.67
N LEU A 116 -21.05 23.33 28.49
CA LEU A 116 -19.65 22.96 28.71
C LEU A 116 -19.12 22.07 27.59
N PHE A 117 -19.92 21.12 27.11
CA PHE A 117 -19.56 20.32 25.94
C PHE A 117 -19.51 21.20 24.68
N GLU A 118 -20.41 22.18 24.53
CA GLU A 118 -20.31 23.21 23.49
C GLU A 118 -19.00 24.00 23.58
N LEU A 119 -18.58 24.43 24.79
CA LEU A 119 -17.34 25.19 24.98
C LEU A 119 -16.10 24.36 24.58
N VAL A 120 -16.01 23.12 25.05
CA VAL A 120 -14.93 22.17 24.71
C VAL A 120 -14.94 21.85 23.21
N CYS A 121 -16.12 21.85 22.58
CA CYS A 121 -16.29 21.67 21.13
C CYS A 121 -16.21 22.97 20.31
N LEU A 122 -15.98 24.13 20.94
CA LEU A 122 -15.70 25.41 20.27
C LEU A 122 -14.20 25.64 20.11
N VAL A 123 -13.41 25.22 21.11
CA VAL A 123 -11.95 25.19 21.03
C VAL A 123 -11.54 24.06 20.09
N ASN A 124 -11.41 24.39 18.81
CA ASN A 124 -11.18 23.43 17.72
C ASN A 124 -9.71 22.94 17.65
N ASP A 125 -9.07 22.80 18.81
CA ASP A 125 -7.64 22.49 18.97
C ASP A 125 -7.35 20.97 18.90
N SER A 126 -6.26 20.65 18.20
CA SER A 126 -5.85 19.28 17.94
C SER A 126 -5.43 18.48 19.18
N GLU A 127 -5.00 19.11 20.27
CA GLU A 127 -4.60 18.41 21.50
C GLU A 127 -5.78 18.12 22.41
N ILE A 128 -6.78 19.00 22.48
CA ILE A 128 -8.06 18.72 23.15
C ILE A 128 -8.74 17.52 22.48
N PHE A 129 -8.83 17.50 21.14
CA PHE A 129 -9.32 16.34 20.40
C PHE A 129 -8.48 15.09 20.67
N ARG A 130 -7.14 15.18 20.63
CA ARG A 130 -6.23 14.04 20.90
C ARG A 130 -6.35 13.49 22.34
N PHE A 131 -6.59 14.36 23.32
CA PHE A 131 -6.84 13.96 24.70
C PHE A 131 -8.17 13.21 24.83
N LEU A 132 -9.26 13.74 24.23
CA LEU A 132 -10.57 13.11 24.25
C LEU A 132 -10.57 11.77 23.51
N GLN A 133 -9.97 11.69 22.31
CA GLN A 133 -9.78 10.42 21.57
C GLN A 133 -9.15 9.33 22.45
N LYS A 134 -8.00 9.66 23.08
CA LYS A 134 -7.27 8.74 23.96
C LYS A 134 -8.10 8.31 25.18
N LYS A 135 -9.01 9.16 25.68
CA LYS A 135 -9.90 8.84 26.80
C LYS A 135 -11.14 8.03 26.36
N ILE A 136 -11.72 8.28 25.19
CA ILE A 136 -12.83 7.47 24.62
C ILE A 136 -12.39 6.02 24.39
N GLN A 137 -11.12 5.77 24.08
CA GLN A 137 -10.53 4.42 23.99
C GLN A 137 -10.32 3.73 25.35
N GLN A 138 -10.35 4.47 26.46
CA GLN A 138 -10.10 3.98 27.82
C GLN A 138 -11.36 3.92 28.69
N ASP A 139 -12.37 4.75 28.39
CA ASP A 139 -13.57 4.95 29.20
C ASP A 139 -14.85 4.55 28.43
N ALA A 140 -15.41 3.41 28.83
CA ALA A 140 -16.65 2.89 28.27
C ALA A 140 -17.90 3.73 28.65
N TYR A 141 -17.89 4.40 29.82
CA TYR A 141 -18.98 5.30 30.22
C TYR A 141 -19.00 6.54 29.33
N LEU A 142 -17.84 7.14 29.06
CA LEU A 142 -17.70 8.25 28.11
C LEU A 142 -18.18 7.89 26.71
N LYS A 143 -17.81 6.69 26.20
CA LYS A 143 -18.33 6.16 24.93
C LYS A 143 -19.86 6.06 24.92
N GLN A 144 -20.45 5.50 25.98
CA GLN A 144 -21.91 5.37 26.12
C GLN A 144 -22.61 6.73 26.23
N ARG A 145 -22.03 7.70 26.95
CA ARG A 145 -22.55 9.07 27.06
C ARG A 145 -22.55 9.82 25.73
N LEU A 146 -21.51 9.67 24.91
CA LEU A 146 -21.48 10.25 23.56
C LEU A 146 -22.51 9.59 22.63
N LEU A 147 -22.66 8.25 22.67
CA LEU A 147 -23.67 7.54 21.89
C LEU A 147 -25.10 7.96 22.29
N THR A 148 -25.33 8.30 23.56
CA THR A 148 -26.63 8.80 24.05
C THR A 148 -27.05 10.11 23.36
N TRP A 149 -26.11 10.99 23.00
CA TRP A 149 -26.42 12.20 22.21
C TRP A 149 -26.80 11.87 20.76
N VAL A 150 -26.18 10.84 20.18
CA VAL A 150 -26.52 10.34 18.84
C VAL A 150 -27.92 9.73 18.81
N GLU A 151 -28.29 8.94 19.82
CA GLU A 151 -29.65 8.41 19.98
C GLU A 151 -30.71 9.51 20.14
N ARG A 152 -30.45 10.52 20.98
CA ARG A 152 -31.38 11.66 21.18
C ARG A 152 -31.64 12.45 19.88
N SER A 153 -30.72 12.45 18.91
CA SER A 153 -30.95 13.10 17.60
C SER A 153 -32.12 12.52 16.80
N LYS A 154 -32.54 11.28 17.11
CA LYS A 154 -33.70 10.63 16.48
C LYS A 154 -35.01 11.36 16.81
N THR A 155 -35.09 12.00 17.99
CA THR A 155 -36.31 12.62 18.53
C THR A 155 -36.19 14.11 18.91
N GLU A 156 -34.99 14.62 19.22
CA GLU A 156 -34.76 15.96 19.78
C GLU A 156 -33.90 16.85 18.87
N GLU A 157 -34.03 18.17 19.03
CA GLU A 157 -33.20 19.17 18.32
C GLU A 157 -31.81 19.31 18.94
N VAL A 158 -31.01 18.25 18.81
CA VAL A 158 -29.63 18.15 19.33
C VAL A 158 -28.61 17.87 18.23
N GLN A 159 -28.97 18.10 16.96
CA GLN A 159 -28.22 17.69 15.77
C GLN A 159 -26.75 18.17 15.75
N PRO A 160 -26.41 19.43 16.09
CA PRO A 160 -25.02 19.89 16.10
C PRO A 160 -24.15 19.16 17.15
N ILE A 161 -24.76 18.80 18.29
CA ILE A 161 -24.09 18.06 19.38
C ILE A 161 -23.94 16.60 18.98
N ALA A 162 -24.99 15.99 18.41
CA ALA A 162 -24.96 14.60 17.92
C ALA A 162 -23.93 14.42 16.79
N ALA A 163 -23.85 15.35 15.84
CA ALA A 163 -22.87 15.34 14.77
C ALA A 163 -21.42 15.40 15.30
N LYS A 164 -21.14 16.28 16.27
CA LYS A 164 -19.82 16.35 16.92
C LYS A 164 -19.53 15.13 17.80
N ALA A 165 -20.52 14.59 18.52
CA ALA A 165 -20.36 13.40 19.34
C ALA A 165 -20.05 12.14 18.49
N LEU A 166 -20.75 11.96 17.36
CA LEU A 166 -20.47 10.86 16.44
C LEU A 166 -19.12 11.04 15.74
N THR A 167 -18.77 12.27 15.35
CA THR A 167 -17.42 12.62 14.83
C THR A 167 -16.32 12.27 15.84
N LEU A 168 -16.50 12.60 17.12
CA LEU A 168 -15.55 12.26 18.20
C LEU A 168 -15.42 10.75 18.41
N LEU A 169 -16.51 10.00 18.33
CA LEU A 169 -16.48 8.54 18.42
C LEU A 169 -15.76 7.91 17.22
N VAL A 170 -16.09 8.31 15.99
CA VAL A 170 -15.41 7.86 14.76
C VAL A 170 -13.91 8.14 14.85
N LYS A 171 -13.53 9.39 15.17
CA LYS A 171 -12.13 9.80 15.27
C LYS A 171 -11.40 9.21 16.49
N ALA A 172 -12.09 8.58 17.43
CA ALA A 172 -11.48 7.76 18.48
C ALA A 172 -11.27 6.29 18.06
N GLY A 173 -11.63 5.90 16.83
CA GLY A 173 -11.52 4.53 16.33
C GLY A 173 -12.67 3.62 16.76
N VAL A 174 -13.84 4.18 17.10
CA VAL A 174 -15.02 3.37 17.43
C VAL A 174 -15.62 2.80 16.15
N SER A 175 -15.62 1.46 16.05
CA SER A 175 -16.44 0.75 15.06
C SER A 175 -17.91 0.70 15.49
N PHE A 176 -18.77 0.81 14.49
CA PHE A 176 -20.24 0.73 14.54
C PHE A 176 -20.76 -0.46 13.71
N SER A 177 -19.98 -1.53 13.58
CA SER A 177 -20.41 -2.74 12.87
C SER A 177 -21.73 -3.28 13.45
N GLY A 178 -22.78 -3.38 12.64
CA GLY A 178 -24.12 -3.83 13.00
C GLY A 178 -24.97 -2.84 13.83
N GLN A 179 -24.52 -1.59 14.02
CA GLN A 179 -25.19 -0.60 14.85
C GLN A 179 -26.54 -0.11 14.25
N ASP A 180 -27.52 0.17 15.11
CA ASP A 180 -28.83 0.72 14.71
C ASP A 180 -28.89 2.25 14.85
N PHE A 181 -28.73 2.94 13.72
CA PHE A 181 -28.80 4.38 13.55
C PHE A 181 -30.01 4.83 12.71
N ARG A 182 -31.07 4.02 12.64
CA ARG A 182 -32.30 4.39 11.92
C ARG A 182 -32.90 5.69 12.45
N GLY A 183 -33.23 6.61 11.54
CA GLY A 183 -33.76 7.95 11.87
C GLY A 183 -32.78 8.92 12.57
N MET A 184 -31.49 8.59 12.67
CA MET A 184 -30.45 9.46 13.25
C MET A 184 -30.32 10.78 12.48
N ARG A 185 -30.05 11.89 13.17
CA ARG A 185 -29.93 13.23 12.55
C ARG A 185 -28.60 13.89 12.89
N VAL A 186 -27.63 13.76 11.98
CA VAL A 186 -26.24 14.22 12.17
C VAL A 186 -25.68 14.98 10.94
N PRO A 187 -26.39 15.98 10.39
CA PRO A 187 -25.90 16.77 9.26
C PRO A 187 -24.55 17.44 9.58
N GLY A 188 -23.66 17.47 8.59
CA GLY A 188 -22.30 18.02 8.70
C GLY A 188 -21.32 17.20 9.54
N ALA A 189 -21.67 15.99 9.98
CA ALA A 189 -20.75 15.12 10.72
C ALA A 189 -19.56 14.65 9.86
N ASP A 190 -18.38 14.57 10.47
CA ASP A 190 -17.17 14.06 9.84
C ASP A 190 -16.97 12.60 10.25
N LEU A 191 -17.56 11.69 9.47
CA LEU A 191 -17.56 10.25 9.67
C LEU A 191 -16.47 9.54 8.86
N SER A 192 -15.49 10.32 8.37
CA SER A 192 -14.33 9.86 7.63
C SER A 192 -13.54 8.82 8.44
N HIS A 193 -13.06 7.77 7.77
CA HIS A 193 -12.41 6.59 8.39
C HIS A 193 -13.28 5.80 9.38
N GLY A 194 -14.58 6.10 9.50
CA GLY A 194 -15.52 5.41 10.37
C GLY A 194 -15.96 4.05 9.83
N VAL A 195 -16.03 3.05 10.71
CA VAL A 195 -16.40 1.67 10.35
C VAL A 195 -17.87 1.40 10.65
N PHE A 196 -18.69 1.20 9.62
CA PHE A 196 -20.13 1.00 9.68
C PHE A 196 -20.56 -0.31 8.97
N ASP A 197 -19.76 -1.39 9.11
CA ASP A 197 -20.05 -2.68 8.47
C ASP A 197 -21.42 -3.23 8.92
N SER A 198 -22.34 -3.56 8.01
CA SER A 198 -23.70 -4.01 8.32
C SER A 198 -24.57 -3.00 9.09
N ALA A 199 -24.18 -1.72 9.20
CA ALA A 199 -24.90 -0.73 10.00
C ALA A 199 -26.26 -0.33 9.39
N GLN A 200 -27.25 -0.06 10.23
CA GLN A 200 -28.62 0.29 9.84
C GLN A 200 -28.81 1.80 9.93
N LEU A 201 -28.83 2.49 8.78
CA LEU A 201 -28.83 3.95 8.63
C LEU A 201 -30.09 4.47 7.91
N GLN A 202 -31.16 3.66 7.88
CA GLN A 202 -32.37 3.97 7.12
C GLN A 202 -33.07 5.22 7.66
N GLY A 203 -33.51 6.11 6.76
CA GLY A 203 -34.17 7.36 7.13
C GLY A 203 -33.29 8.37 7.88
N ALA A 204 -31.96 8.20 7.90
CA ALA A 204 -31.05 9.11 8.57
C ALA A 204 -30.88 10.44 7.82
N ASP A 205 -30.76 11.55 8.55
CA ASP A 205 -30.37 12.85 8.02
C ASP A 205 -28.84 12.98 8.06
N LEU A 206 -28.22 12.82 6.90
CA LEU A 206 -26.78 12.77 6.67
C LEU A 206 -26.30 13.89 5.72
N ARG A 207 -27.04 15.00 5.64
CA ARG A 207 -26.72 16.10 4.71
C ARG A 207 -25.36 16.72 5.02
N GLY A 208 -24.52 16.90 4.01
CA GLY A 208 -23.14 17.39 4.15
C GLY A 208 -22.20 16.47 4.96
N VAL A 209 -22.60 15.21 5.23
CA VAL A 209 -21.74 14.26 5.96
C VAL A 209 -20.55 13.83 5.10
N LYS A 210 -19.39 13.72 5.75
CA LYS A 210 -18.19 13.15 5.15
C LYS A 210 -18.09 11.67 5.50
N PHE A 211 -18.16 10.83 4.49
CA PHE A 211 -17.77 9.43 4.53
C PHE A 211 -16.43 9.22 3.81
N CYS A 212 -15.53 10.20 3.86
CA CYS A 212 -14.24 10.11 3.17
C CYS A 212 -13.50 8.88 3.69
N THR A 213 -13.24 7.92 2.78
CA THR A 213 -12.60 6.62 3.06
C THR A 213 -13.39 5.62 3.93
N SER A 214 -14.59 5.94 4.43
CA SER A 214 -15.31 5.14 5.44
C SER A 214 -15.67 3.71 4.98
N TRP A 215 -15.90 2.81 5.94
CA TRP A 215 -16.35 1.44 5.68
C TRP A 215 -17.87 1.36 5.77
N LEU A 216 -18.53 1.11 4.64
CA LEU A 216 -19.99 1.06 4.50
C LEU A 216 -20.47 -0.28 3.90
N ARG A 217 -19.65 -1.33 4.03
CA ARG A 217 -19.97 -2.69 3.56
C ARG A 217 -21.21 -3.24 4.26
N GLU A 218 -22.15 -3.85 3.54
CA GLU A 218 -23.46 -4.35 4.02
C GLU A 218 -24.33 -3.28 4.74
N ALA A 219 -23.94 -1.99 4.73
CA ALA A 219 -24.68 -0.93 5.41
C ALA A 219 -26.00 -0.60 4.68
N ASN A 220 -27.06 -0.26 5.42
CA ASN A 220 -28.38 0.02 4.85
C ASN A 220 -28.77 1.48 5.03
N LEU A 221 -28.57 2.28 3.98
CA LEU A 221 -28.85 3.71 3.89
C LEU A 221 -30.23 4.01 3.27
N SER A 222 -31.13 3.03 3.18
CA SER A 222 -32.38 3.19 2.45
C SER A 222 -33.27 4.31 3.03
N GLY A 223 -33.75 5.21 2.17
CA GLY A 223 -34.50 6.40 2.58
C GLY A 223 -33.68 7.47 3.32
N ALA A 224 -32.36 7.36 3.40
CA ALA A 224 -31.52 8.40 4.02
C ALA A 224 -31.45 9.66 3.15
N ARG A 225 -31.28 10.82 3.79
CA ARG A 225 -31.05 12.11 3.13
C ARG A 225 -29.56 12.38 3.02
N MET A 226 -29.05 12.42 1.79
CA MET A 226 -27.63 12.45 1.47
C MET A 226 -27.23 13.63 0.58
N ASP A 227 -28.00 14.73 0.66
CA ASP A 227 -27.65 16.01 0.02
C ASP A 227 -26.19 16.39 0.40
N GLU A 228 -25.36 16.76 -0.59
CA GLU A 228 -23.95 17.21 -0.41
C GLU A 228 -22.99 16.20 0.27
N VAL A 229 -23.32 14.90 0.37
CA VAL A 229 -22.43 13.88 0.97
C VAL A 229 -21.12 13.68 0.19
N GLN A 230 -20.01 13.58 0.93
CA GLN A 230 -18.65 13.45 0.40
C GLN A 230 -18.04 12.09 0.73
N PHE A 231 -17.72 11.27 -0.28
CA PHE A 231 -17.07 9.96 -0.10
C PHE A 231 -15.54 9.97 -0.31
N GLY A 232 -14.98 11.09 -0.80
CA GLY A 232 -13.53 11.27 -0.98
C GLY A 232 -12.90 10.43 -2.09
N GLU A 233 -13.67 9.93 -3.06
CA GLU A 233 -13.24 8.92 -4.03
C GLU A 233 -13.89 9.06 -5.41
N TRP A 234 -13.33 8.31 -6.38
CA TRP A 234 -13.82 8.21 -7.76
C TRP A 234 -13.89 6.73 -8.24
N PRO A 235 -14.74 6.42 -9.24
CA PRO A 235 -14.84 5.14 -9.95
C PRO A 235 -13.53 4.43 -10.36
N TYR A 236 -13.56 3.10 -10.54
CA TYR A 236 -12.43 2.24 -10.92
C TYR A 236 -12.80 1.12 -11.93
N LEU A 237 -11.77 0.51 -12.54
CA LEU A 237 -11.88 -0.64 -13.46
C LEU A 237 -11.47 -1.98 -12.81
N GLN A 238 -12.13 -3.08 -13.22
CA GLN A 238 -11.86 -4.45 -12.77
C GLN A 238 -11.67 -5.40 -13.96
N GLU A 239 -10.66 -6.28 -13.89
CA GLU A 239 -10.26 -7.12 -15.03
C GLU A 239 -10.35 -8.64 -14.84
N GLU A 240 -10.38 -9.34 -15.99
CA GLU A 240 -10.48 -10.79 -16.09
C GLU A 240 -9.14 -11.54 -15.91
N SER A 241 -8.06 -10.79 -15.72
CA SER A 241 -6.74 -11.16 -15.24
C SER A 241 -6.00 -9.83 -14.91
N TRP A 242 -4.64 -9.84 -14.83
CA TRP A 242 -2.42 -8.69 -13.36
C TRP A 242 -1.40 -7.59 -13.94
N VAL A 243 -1.77 -6.31 -13.96
CA VAL A 243 -1.46 -5.45 -15.14
C VAL A 243 0.02 -5.49 -15.54
N GLN A 244 0.34 -6.40 -16.48
CA GLN A 244 1.71 -6.64 -16.94
C GLN A 244 2.09 -5.52 -17.90
N SER A 245 1.09 -5.07 -18.67
CA SER A 245 1.11 -3.86 -19.47
C SER A 245 -0.32 -3.35 -19.65
N CYS A 246 -0.47 -2.05 -19.86
CA CYS A 246 -1.74 -1.39 -20.18
C CYS A 246 -1.47 -0.16 -21.05
N ALA A 247 -2.43 0.16 -21.90
CA ALA A 247 -2.35 1.32 -22.80
C ALA A 247 -3.71 2.00 -22.93
N TYR A 248 -3.72 3.32 -23.12
CA TYR A 248 -4.89 4.00 -23.69
C TYR A 248 -4.83 3.95 -25.22
N SER A 249 -5.98 4.00 -25.89
CA SER A 249 -6.00 4.23 -27.34
C SER A 249 -5.56 5.67 -27.64
N PRO A 250 -5.03 5.95 -28.86
CA PRO A 250 -4.52 7.29 -29.23
C PRO A 250 -5.51 8.47 -29.18
N ASP A 251 -6.81 8.25 -28.97
CA ASP A 251 -7.81 9.29 -28.69
C ASP A 251 -8.21 9.39 -27.21
N GLY A 252 -7.60 8.58 -26.34
CA GLY A 252 -8.02 8.41 -24.95
C GLY A 252 -9.43 7.85 -24.81
N LYS A 253 -10.12 7.44 -25.89
CA LYS A 253 -11.52 6.95 -25.83
C LYS A 253 -11.62 5.49 -25.39
N ASN A 254 -10.55 4.71 -25.56
CA ASN A 254 -10.50 3.32 -25.15
C ASN A 254 -9.29 3.06 -24.22
N PHE A 255 -9.35 2.00 -23.42
CA PHE A 255 -8.27 1.57 -22.52
C PHE A 255 -8.12 0.06 -22.61
N ALA A 256 -6.93 -0.44 -22.92
CA ALA A 256 -6.59 -1.86 -23.03
C ALA A 256 -5.72 -2.30 -21.85
N VAL A 257 -5.98 -3.52 -21.36
CA VAL A 257 -5.24 -4.12 -20.25
C VAL A 257 -4.72 -5.49 -20.68
N GLY A 258 -3.40 -5.68 -20.61
CA GLY A 258 -2.70 -6.92 -20.98
C GLY A 258 -2.57 -7.89 -19.83
N LEU A 259 -3.05 -9.11 -20.04
CA LEU A 259 -3.37 -10.02 -18.95
C LEU A 259 -2.69 -11.39 -19.06
N LYS A 260 -2.39 -12.02 -17.93
CA LYS A 260 -1.38 -13.08 -17.83
C LYS A 260 -1.82 -14.47 -18.28
N ASN A 261 -3.12 -14.66 -18.47
CA ASN A 261 -3.71 -15.83 -19.14
C ASN A 261 -3.70 -15.71 -20.67
N GLY A 262 -2.93 -14.78 -21.24
CA GLY A 262 -2.93 -14.57 -22.68
C GLY A 262 -4.17 -13.88 -23.23
N ARG A 263 -4.90 -13.15 -22.37
CA ARG A 263 -6.07 -12.34 -22.73
C ARG A 263 -5.75 -10.85 -22.70
N ILE A 264 -6.54 -10.07 -23.43
CA ILE A 264 -6.55 -8.61 -23.38
C ILE A 264 -8.01 -8.17 -23.31
N SER A 265 -8.32 -7.14 -22.53
CA SER A 265 -9.66 -6.58 -22.44
C SER A 265 -9.64 -5.07 -22.65
N VAL A 266 -10.74 -4.53 -23.20
CA VAL A 266 -10.82 -3.14 -23.69
C VAL A 266 -12.09 -2.44 -23.20
N TYR A 267 -11.98 -1.22 -22.67
CA TYR A 267 -13.10 -0.36 -22.24
C TYR A 267 -13.22 0.91 -23.04
N TRP A 268 -14.38 1.56 -22.99
CA TRP A 268 -14.54 3.00 -23.22
C TRP A 268 -14.06 3.81 -22.00
N SER A 269 -13.51 5.01 -22.19
CA SER A 269 -13.07 5.89 -21.08
C SER A 269 -14.15 6.86 -20.56
N SER A 270 -15.14 7.19 -21.39
CA SER A 270 -16.20 8.16 -21.06
C SER A 270 -17.20 7.64 -20.03
N ASN A 271 -17.40 6.32 -19.98
CA ASN A 271 -18.33 5.64 -19.07
C ASN A 271 -17.77 4.36 -18.43
N TRP A 272 -16.54 3.94 -18.79
CA TRP A 272 -15.87 2.73 -18.28
C TRP A 272 -16.57 1.40 -18.61
N GLU A 273 -17.38 1.35 -19.66
CA GLU A 273 -18.02 0.12 -20.15
C GLU A 273 -17.06 -0.73 -21.01
N LYS A 274 -17.07 -2.06 -20.83
CA LYS A 274 -16.22 -2.99 -21.60
C LYS A 274 -16.74 -3.13 -23.04
N ARG A 275 -15.84 -2.97 -24.02
CA ARG A 275 -16.09 -2.98 -25.46
C ARG A 275 -15.71 -4.30 -26.13
N TYR A 276 -14.56 -4.89 -25.77
CA TYR A 276 -14.12 -6.22 -26.27
C TYR A 276 -13.31 -7.00 -25.23
N THR A 277 -13.22 -8.31 -25.45
CA THR A 277 -12.28 -9.26 -24.83
C THR A 277 -11.60 -10.04 -25.97
N LEU A 278 -10.28 -10.17 -25.90
CA LEU A 278 -9.40 -10.71 -26.93
C LEU A 278 -8.69 -11.94 -26.34
N GLU A 279 -8.82 -13.12 -26.96
CA GLU A 279 -8.36 -14.39 -26.39
C GLU A 279 -7.47 -15.19 -27.35
N GLY A 280 -6.30 -15.66 -26.90
CA GLY A 280 -5.58 -16.70 -27.63
C GLY A 280 -4.10 -16.92 -27.34
N HIS A 281 -3.41 -16.00 -26.65
CA HIS A 281 -2.06 -16.31 -26.12
C HIS A 281 -2.14 -17.42 -25.05
N THR A 282 -1.04 -18.13 -24.82
CA THR A 282 -1.00 -19.29 -23.92
C THR A 282 -0.22 -19.05 -22.62
N GLU A 283 0.52 -17.95 -22.51
CA GLU A 283 1.28 -17.56 -21.31
C GLU A 283 1.15 -16.05 -21.04
N SER A 284 1.78 -15.62 -19.94
CA SER A 284 1.94 -14.25 -19.47
C SER A 284 2.20 -13.22 -20.59
N ILE A 285 1.31 -12.24 -20.76
CA ILE A 285 1.50 -11.13 -21.71
C ILE A 285 2.47 -10.11 -21.12
N THR A 286 3.71 -10.04 -21.61
CA THR A 286 4.76 -9.15 -21.09
C THR A 286 4.65 -7.72 -21.59
N SER A 287 3.94 -7.47 -22.70
CA SER A 287 3.63 -6.12 -23.18
C SER A 287 2.33 -6.08 -24.00
N VAL A 288 1.57 -4.98 -23.90
CA VAL A 288 0.41 -4.65 -24.75
C VAL A 288 0.50 -3.21 -25.23
N VAL A 289 0.24 -3.01 -26.51
CA VAL A 289 0.25 -1.71 -27.17
C VAL A 289 -0.91 -1.62 -28.16
N TYR A 290 -1.55 -0.44 -28.25
CA TYR A 290 -2.47 -0.14 -29.34
C TYR A 290 -1.69 0.18 -30.61
N SER A 291 -2.26 -0.18 -31.76
CA SER A 291 -1.85 0.43 -33.02
C SER A 291 -2.24 1.92 -33.02
N PRO A 292 -1.36 2.80 -33.54
CA PRO A 292 -1.67 4.21 -33.75
C PRO A 292 -2.87 4.45 -34.68
N SER A 293 -3.12 3.57 -35.65
CA SER A 293 -4.31 3.62 -36.52
C SER A 293 -5.62 3.35 -35.78
N ARG A 294 -5.55 2.79 -34.56
CA ARG A 294 -6.70 2.36 -33.72
C ARG A 294 -7.49 1.20 -34.31
N GLU A 295 -6.94 0.50 -35.28
CA GLU A 295 -7.55 -0.66 -35.94
C GLU A 295 -7.05 -1.97 -35.35
N GLN A 296 -5.88 -1.98 -34.71
CA GLN A 296 -5.32 -3.15 -34.04
C GLN A 296 -4.83 -2.91 -32.60
N ILE A 297 -4.64 -4.00 -31.86
CA ILE A 297 -3.86 -4.12 -30.62
C ILE A 297 -2.80 -5.22 -30.84
N ALA A 298 -1.60 -5.06 -30.26
CA ALA A 298 -0.56 -6.08 -30.25
C ALA A 298 -0.19 -6.46 -28.82
N SER A 299 0.11 -7.73 -28.62
CA SER A 299 0.52 -8.31 -27.33
C SER A 299 1.71 -9.23 -27.50
N GLY A 300 2.76 -9.07 -26.69
CA GLY A 300 3.88 -10.01 -26.59
C GLY A 300 3.78 -10.89 -25.35
N SER A 301 4.31 -12.10 -25.38
CA SER A 301 4.11 -13.08 -24.31
C SER A 301 5.35 -13.91 -23.97
N GLU A 302 5.35 -14.49 -22.78
CA GLU A 302 6.24 -15.60 -22.39
C GLU A 302 6.03 -16.85 -23.28
N ASP A 303 4.95 -16.96 -24.08
CA ASP A 303 4.70 -18.06 -25.02
C ASP A 303 5.53 -18.03 -26.32
N GLU A 304 6.57 -17.19 -26.36
CA GLU A 304 7.47 -16.95 -27.51
C GLU A 304 6.77 -16.34 -28.74
N THR A 305 5.48 -16.01 -28.64
CA THR A 305 4.68 -15.38 -29.71
C THR A 305 4.31 -13.94 -29.40
N ILE A 306 3.79 -13.28 -30.43
CA ILE A 306 3.14 -11.98 -30.37
C ILE A 306 1.84 -12.10 -31.16
N ARG A 307 0.76 -11.44 -30.77
CA ARG A 307 -0.53 -11.52 -31.48
C ARG A 307 -1.10 -10.14 -31.76
N LEU A 308 -1.78 -10.05 -32.90
CA LEU A 308 -2.40 -8.84 -33.43
C LEU A 308 -3.92 -9.03 -33.48
N TRP A 309 -4.68 -8.05 -33.00
CA TRP A 309 -6.11 -8.16 -32.75
C TRP A 309 -6.86 -6.96 -33.33
N ASP A 310 -7.90 -7.20 -34.14
CA ASP A 310 -8.70 -6.13 -34.73
C ASP A 310 -9.58 -5.41 -33.68
N MET A 311 -9.60 -4.09 -33.71
CA MET A 311 -10.25 -3.22 -32.73
C MET A 311 -11.70 -2.85 -33.10
N HIS A 312 -12.22 -3.29 -34.24
CA HIS A 312 -13.64 -3.10 -34.60
C HIS A 312 -14.51 -4.33 -34.32
N SER A 313 -13.94 -5.53 -34.40
CA SER A 313 -14.59 -6.83 -34.24
C SER A 313 -14.07 -7.64 -33.04
N GLY A 314 -12.86 -7.38 -32.57
CA GLY A 314 -12.16 -8.19 -31.56
C GLY A 314 -11.50 -9.46 -32.11
N ALA A 315 -11.43 -9.64 -33.43
CA ALA A 315 -10.87 -10.84 -34.05
C ALA A 315 -9.33 -10.91 -33.94
N LEU A 316 -8.79 -12.13 -33.80
CA LEU A 316 -7.36 -12.39 -33.99
C LEU A 316 -7.00 -12.23 -35.47
N VAL A 317 -6.09 -11.32 -35.80
CA VAL A 317 -5.59 -11.09 -37.16
C VAL A 317 -4.37 -11.97 -37.43
N HIS A 318 -3.34 -11.92 -36.56
CA HIS A 318 -2.09 -12.67 -36.74
C HIS A 318 -1.53 -13.25 -35.45
N THR A 319 -0.75 -14.33 -35.58
CA THR A 319 0.10 -14.89 -34.52
C THR A 319 1.53 -15.02 -35.02
N LEU A 320 2.39 -14.14 -34.52
CA LEU A 320 3.79 -13.96 -34.90
C LEU A 320 4.65 -14.97 -34.13
N ARG A 321 5.46 -15.78 -34.81
CA ARG A 321 6.27 -16.86 -34.19
C ARG A 321 7.71 -16.80 -34.65
N GLY A 322 8.66 -16.93 -33.71
CA GLY A 322 10.08 -17.11 -34.07
C GLY A 322 11.13 -16.69 -33.04
N HIS A 323 10.79 -15.95 -31.98
CA HIS A 323 11.70 -15.86 -30.84
C HIS A 323 11.89 -17.24 -30.21
N ILE A 324 13.03 -17.47 -29.55
CA ILE A 324 13.37 -18.77 -28.95
C ILE A 324 13.56 -18.67 -27.42
N ALA A 325 13.03 -17.60 -26.84
CA ALA A 325 12.89 -17.37 -25.41
C ALA A 325 11.84 -16.26 -25.17
N SER A 326 11.37 -16.14 -23.93
CA SER A 326 10.42 -15.11 -23.47
C SER A 326 10.69 -13.70 -24.03
N ILE A 327 9.61 -13.06 -24.49
CA ILE A 327 9.58 -11.71 -25.02
C ILE A 327 9.70 -10.71 -23.86
N THR A 328 10.73 -9.85 -23.86
CA THR A 328 11.00 -8.90 -22.77
C THR A 328 10.30 -7.53 -22.93
N SER A 329 9.92 -7.15 -24.16
CA SER A 329 9.08 -5.99 -24.46
C SER A 329 8.52 -6.13 -25.88
N VAL A 330 7.34 -5.52 -26.14
CA VAL A 330 6.74 -5.37 -27.47
C VAL A 330 6.20 -3.96 -27.64
N VAL A 331 6.41 -3.41 -28.83
CA VAL A 331 5.99 -2.07 -29.25
C VAL A 331 5.52 -2.08 -30.70
N TYR A 332 4.51 -1.26 -31.03
CA TYR A 332 4.11 -0.96 -32.42
C TYR A 332 4.99 0.15 -32.98
N SER A 333 5.16 0.16 -34.31
CA SER A 333 5.56 1.37 -35.01
C SER A 333 4.44 2.43 -34.88
N PRO A 334 4.80 3.71 -34.76
CA PRO A 334 3.92 4.87 -34.92
C PRO A 334 3.03 4.93 -36.16
N SER A 335 3.33 4.17 -37.21
CA SER A 335 2.41 3.97 -38.34
C SER A 335 1.35 2.89 -38.08
N GLY A 336 1.59 1.98 -37.13
CA GLY A 336 0.82 0.76 -36.90
C GLY A 336 1.25 -0.42 -37.77
N GLU A 337 2.01 -0.18 -38.84
CA GLU A 337 2.37 -1.16 -39.88
C GLU A 337 3.38 -2.23 -39.42
N ARG A 338 4.13 -2.00 -38.32
CA ARG A 338 5.16 -2.92 -37.84
C ARG A 338 5.11 -3.11 -36.33
N ILE A 339 5.64 -4.24 -35.88
CA ILE A 339 5.81 -4.57 -34.45
C ILE A 339 7.27 -4.95 -34.21
N ALA A 340 7.83 -4.55 -33.07
CA ALA A 340 9.18 -4.91 -32.64
C ALA A 340 9.14 -5.58 -31.27
N SER A 341 9.99 -6.59 -31.08
CA SER A 341 10.05 -7.40 -29.87
C SER A 341 11.48 -7.74 -29.48
N SER A 342 11.89 -7.53 -28.24
CA SER A 342 13.13 -8.09 -27.68
C SER A 342 12.87 -9.40 -26.97
N SER A 343 13.90 -10.23 -26.87
CA SER A 343 13.86 -11.47 -26.12
C SER A 343 15.17 -11.72 -25.37
N ASN A 344 15.11 -12.61 -24.38
CA ASN A 344 16.27 -13.20 -23.74
C ASN A 344 17.14 -14.06 -24.69
N ASP A 345 16.70 -14.29 -25.94
CA ASP A 345 17.51 -14.92 -27.00
C ASP A 345 18.62 -14.01 -27.58
N ASN A 346 18.80 -12.80 -27.03
CA ASN A 346 19.73 -11.75 -27.44
C ASN A 346 19.41 -11.10 -28.80
N THR A 347 18.19 -11.30 -29.32
CA THR A 347 17.73 -10.71 -30.58
C THR A 347 16.58 -9.74 -30.37
N VAL A 348 16.41 -8.84 -31.34
CA VAL A 348 15.13 -8.17 -31.57
C VAL A 348 14.54 -8.73 -32.87
N ARG A 349 13.23 -8.88 -32.97
CA ARG A 349 12.54 -9.22 -34.23
C ARG A 349 11.58 -8.12 -34.62
N LEU A 350 11.47 -7.91 -35.93
CA LEU A 350 10.52 -7.00 -36.54
C LEU A 350 9.50 -7.79 -37.35
N TRP A 351 8.24 -7.40 -37.22
CA TRP A 351 7.09 -8.09 -37.78
C TRP A 351 6.21 -7.10 -38.53
N ASP A 352 5.55 -7.58 -39.57
CA ASP A 352 4.59 -6.82 -40.36
C ASP A 352 3.19 -6.95 -39.74
N ALA A 353 2.44 -5.85 -39.65
CA ALA A 353 1.16 -5.82 -38.94
C ALA A 353 -0.05 -6.25 -39.78
N GLU A 354 0.05 -6.21 -41.11
CA GLU A 354 -1.05 -6.54 -42.03
C GLU A 354 -0.97 -7.99 -42.55
N SER A 355 0.23 -8.58 -42.54
CA SER A 355 0.49 -9.96 -42.97
C SER A 355 0.96 -10.89 -41.85
N GLY A 356 1.45 -10.33 -40.73
CA GLY A 356 2.05 -11.10 -39.64
C GLY A 356 3.41 -11.74 -39.98
N ALA A 357 4.02 -11.35 -41.10
CA ALA A 357 5.31 -11.90 -41.53
C ALA A 357 6.45 -11.43 -40.61
N ALA A 358 7.44 -12.31 -40.37
CA ALA A 358 8.71 -11.91 -39.78
C ALA A 358 9.53 -11.16 -40.84
N VAL A 359 9.64 -9.83 -40.69
CA VAL A 359 10.35 -8.97 -41.66
C VAL A 359 11.86 -9.06 -41.41
N HIS A 360 12.30 -8.90 -40.15
CA HIS A 360 13.72 -8.85 -39.79
C HIS A 360 14.05 -9.58 -38.49
N LEU A 361 15.29 -10.09 -38.43
CA LEU A 361 15.88 -10.75 -37.27
C LEU A 361 17.19 -10.03 -36.90
N LEU A 362 17.10 -9.16 -35.90
CA LEU A 362 18.15 -8.24 -35.49
C LEU A 362 19.14 -8.96 -34.57
N ARG A 363 20.29 -9.34 -35.12
CA ARG A 363 21.39 -10.03 -34.44
C ARG A 363 22.64 -9.15 -34.44
N GLY A 364 23.38 -9.20 -33.33
CA GLY A 364 24.62 -8.42 -33.17
C GLY A 364 25.09 -8.23 -31.72
N ARG A 365 24.25 -8.58 -30.73
CA ARG A 365 24.57 -8.44 -29.31
C ARG A 365 25.10 -9.74 -28.71
N GLN A 366 26.05 -9.60 -27.79
CA GLN A 366 26.64 -10.71 -27.03
C GLN A 366 25.98 -10.90 -25.65
N TRP A 367 24.98 -10.06 -25.32
CA TRP A 367 24.32 -10.01 -24.02
C TRP A 367 22.81 -9.79 -24.19
N TRP A 368 22.06 -10.22 -23.17
CA TRP A 368 20.61 -10.09 -23.06
C TRP A 368 20.11 -8.66 -23.28
N ILE A 369 18.96 -8.55 -23.95
CA ILE A 369 18.32 -7.27 -24.28
C ILE A 369 17.26 -6.97 -23.22
N THR A 370 17.57 -6.00 -22.35
CA THR A 370 16.76 -5.67 -21.17
C THR A 370 15.50 -4.87 -21.49
N SER A 371 15.47 -4.18 -22.64
CA SER A 371 14.30 -3.46 -23.14
C SER A 371 14.40 -3.24 -24.66
N VAL A 372 13.24 -3.15 -25.32
CA VAL A 372 13.06 -2.65 -26.69
C VAL A 372 11.99 -1.57 -26.74
N MET A 373 12.15 -0.62 -27.66
CA MET A 373 11.18 0.45 -27.94
C MET A 373 11.38 1.01 -29.35
N TYR A 374 10.29 1.47 -29.99
CA TYR A 374 10.31 2.16 -31.28
C TYR A 374 10.58 3.66 -31.08
N SER A 375 11.19 4.31 -32.07
CA SER A 375 11.05 5.75 -32.22
C SER A 375 9.57 6.11 -32.45
N PRO A 376 9.06 7.27 -32.00
CA PRO A 376 7.76 7.84 -32.36
C PRO A 376 7.62 8.28 -33.84
N SER A 377 8.60 7.98 -34.69
CA SER A 377 8.44 7.91 -36.15
C SER A 377 8.21 6.49 -36.70
N GLY A 378 8.55 5.43 -35.96
CA GLY A 378 8.47 4.03 -36.42
C GLY A 378 9.60 3.58 -37.34
N GLU A 379 10.47 4.51 -37.75
CA GLU A 379 11.63 4.27 -38.62
C GLU A 379 12.74 3.49 -37.89
N GLN A 380 12.74 3.44 -36.55
CA GLN A 380 13.86 2.92 -35.76
C GLN A 380 13.44 2.18 -34.48
N ILE A 381 14.33 1.32 -33.99
CA ILE A 381 14.15 0.57 -32.73
C ILE A 381 15.38 0.74 -31.85
N VAL A 382 15.20 1.21 -30.62
CA VAL A 382 16.21 1.15 -29.55
C VAL A 382 16.15 -0.18 -28.82
N SER A 383 17.32 -0.69 -28.49
CA SER A 383 17.52 -1.82 -27.59
C SER A 383 18.61 -1.50 -26.56
N VAL A 384 18.43 -1.93 -25.30
CA VAL A 384 19.37 -1.67 -24.18
C VAL A 384 20.12 -2.94 -23.78
N SER A 385 21.41 -2.84 -23.43
CA SER A 385 22.28 -3.99 -23.12
C SER A 385 23.31 -3.65 -22.04
N ASN A 386 23.80 -4.69 -21.36
CA ASN A 386 24.82 -4.64 -20.32
C ASN A 386 26.25 -4.34 -20.87
N ASP A 387 26.43 -4.34 -22.20
CA ASP A 387 27.69 -4.06 -22.90
C ASP A 387 28.10 -2.57 -22.95
N LYS A 388 27.41 -1.71 -22.19
CA LYS A 388 27.52 -0.23 -22.18
C LYS A 388 26.93 0.49 -23.41
N THR A 389 26.27 -0.21 -24.33
CA THR A 389 25.71 0.39 -25.55
C THR A 389 24.19 0.39 -25.55
N VAL A 390 23.62 1.40 -26.21
CA VAL A 390 22.26 1.34 -26.73
C VAL A 390 22.40 1.10 -28.23
N LEU A 391 21.69 0.11 -28.79
CA LEU A 391 21.69 -0.15 -30.23
C LEU A 391 20.39 0.37 -30.83
N VAL A 392 20.52 1.31 -31.76
CA VAL A 392 19.47 1.71 -32.69
C VAL A 392 19.54 0.80 -33.90
N TRP A 393 18.44 0.16 -34.23
CA TRP A 393 18.24 -0.65 -35.43
C TRP A 393 17.33 0.10 -36.39
N ASP A 394 17.60 -0.01 -37.70
CA ASP A 394 16.70 0.51 -38.72
C ASP A 394 15.46 -0.40 -38.84
N ALA A 395 14.26 0.18 -38.71
CA ALA A 395 13.01 -0.59 -38.70
C ALA A 395 12.63 -1.15 -40.07
N ILE A 396 13.13 -0.54 -41.14
CA ILE A 396 12.68 -0.77 -42.52
C ILE A 396 13.47 -1.93 -43.14
N SER A 397 14.79 -1.91 -42.96
CA SER A 397 15.81 -2.81 -43.51
C SER A 397 16.38 -3.82 -42.51
N GLY A 398 16.14 -3.65 -41.21
CA GLY A 398 16.66 -4.52 -40.16
C GLY A 398 18.18 -4.47 -39.98
N ALA A 399 18.84 -3.49 -40.58
CA ALA A 399 20.26 -3.27 -40.37
C ALA A 399 20.52 -2.84 -38.90
N PRO A 400 21.65 -3.27 -38.29
CA PRO A 400 22.20 -2.51 -37.17
C PRO A 400 22.50 -1.10 -37.68
N GLY A 401 21.79 -0.12 -37.14
CA GLY A 401 22.03 1.29 -37.42
C GLY A 401 23.15 1.78 -36.50
N HIS A 402 22.80 2.61 -35.54
CA HIS A 402 23.77 3.26 -34.67
C HIS A 402 23.95 2.50 -33.37
N ILE A 403 25.16 1.97 -33.15
CA ILE A 403 25.64 1.66 -31.82
C ILE A 403 25.93 3.01 -31.15
N LEU A 404 25.13 3.37 -30.15
CA LEU A 404 25.25 4.61 -29.39
C LEU A 404 26.43 4.50 -28.40
N THR A 405 27.64 4.56 -28.96
CA THR A 405 28.91 4.55 -28.22
C THR A 405 29.22 5.95 -27.71
N GLY A 406 29.56 6.06 -26.43
CA GLY A 406 29.97 7.32 -25.82
C GLY A 406 29.81 7.31 -24.30
N HIS A 407 28.86 6.51 -23.79
CA HIS A 407 28.87 6.14 -22.38
C HIS A 407 30.12 5.33 -22.05
N THR A 408 30.96 5.85 -21.15
CA THR A 408 32.19 5.18 -20.71
C THR A 408 31.91 4.10 -19.65
N GLY A 409 30.75 4.19 -19.00
CA GLY A 409 30.21 3.24 -18.02
C GLY A 409 28.99 2.46 -18.53
N VAL A 410 28.55 1.46 -17.77
CA VAL A 410 27.37 0.64 -18.08
C VAL A 410 26.10 1.50 -18.14
N VAL A 411 25.29 1.30 -19.18
CA VAL A 411 23.96 1.91 -19.33
C VAL A 411 23.00 1.21 -18.37
N VAL A 412 22.33 1.98 -17.52
CA VAL A 412 21.45 1.47 -16.46
C VAL A 412 19.99 1.41 -16.93
N SER A 413 19.57 2.39 -17.74
CA SER A 413 18.26 2.46 -18.39
C SER A 413 18.37 3.35 -19.64
N ALA A 414 17.50 3.13 -20.63
CA ALA A 414 17.27 4.08 -21.72
C ALA A 414 15.79 4.14 -22.11
N VAL A 415 15.36 5.32 -22.55
CA VAL A 415 13.99 5.67 -22.93
C VAL A 415 14.00 6.62 -24.14
N TYR A 416 13.13 6.44 -25.13
CA TYR A 416 12.85 7.47 -26.14
C TYR A 416 12.12 8.65 -25.50
N SER A 417 12.32 9.86 -26.02
CA SER A 417 11.37 10.94 -25.79
C SER A 417 10.02 10.60 -26.47
N PRO A 418 8.89 11.14 -26.00
CA PRO A 418 7.58 11.03 -26.65
C PRO A 418 7.47 11.53 -28.10
N ASN A 419 8.37 12.40 -28.58
CA ASN A 419 8.59 12.66 -30.02
C ASN A 419 9.67 11.75 -30.63
N GLY A 420 10.57 11.23 -29.79
CA GLY A 420 11.68 10.28 -30.05
C GLY A 420 12.47 10.48 -31.34
N GLU A 421 12.56 11.73 -31.75
CA GLU A 421 13.76 12.36 -32.29
C GLU A 421 14.94 12.20 -31.32
N GLN A 422 14.69 11.93 -30.02
CA GLN A 422 15.72 11.71 -29.00
C GLN A 422 15.57 10.41 -28.21
N ILE A 423 16.70 9.92 -27.69
CA ILE A 423 16.79 8.79 -26.76
C ILE A 423 17.57 9.24 -25.53
N ALA A 424 17.00 9.22 -24.32
CA ALA A 424 17.71 9.46 -23.07
C ALA A 424 18.23 8.14 -22.48
N SER A 425 19.53 8.03 -22.21
CA SER A 425 20.12 6.88 -21.48
C SER A 425 20.95 7.31 -20.27
N SER A 426 20.78 6.62 -19.14
CA SER A 426 21.53 6.83 -17.89
C SER A 426 22.72 5.90 -17.79
N SER A 427 23.82 6.35 -17.18
CA SER A 427 25.04 5.55 -17.07
C SER A 427 25.92 5.86 -15.87
N ARG A 428 26.79 4.90 -15.58
CA ARG A 428 27.96 5.03 -14.69
C ARG A 428 29.02 6.03 -15.18
N ASP A 429 28.86 6.64 -16.36
CA ASP A 429 29.71 7.76 -16.80
C ASP A 429 29.31 9.13 -16.23
N LYS A 430 28.33 9.19 -15.32
CA LYS A 430 27.79 10.40 -14.67
C LYS A 430 26.90 11.27 -15.57
N THR A 431 26.54 10.80 -16.76
CA THR A 431 25.67 11.55 -17.68
C THR A 431 24.34 10.83 -17.87
N VAL A 432 23.29 11.61 -18.14
CA VAL A 432 22.26 11.14 -19.06
C VAL A 432 22.68 11.63 -20.45
N ARG A 433 22.58 10.78 -21.46
CA ARG A 433 22.82 11.20 -22.86
C ARG A 433 21.52 11.20 -23.60
N LEU A 434 21.16 12.36 -24.16
CA LEU A 434 20.19 12.47 -25.22
C LEU A 434 20.94 12.19 -26.54
N TRP A 435 20.57 11.13 -27.23
CA TRP A 435 21.06 10.82 -28.58
C TRP A 435 20.05 11.31 -29.60
N ASP A 436 20.48 11.92 -30.69
CA ASP A 436 19.62 12.05 -31.86
C ASP A 436 19.31 10.64 -32.37
N ALA A 437 18.03 10.31 -32.47
CA ALA A 437 17.61 8.99 -32.88
C ALA A 437 18.06 8.69 -34.31
N LYS A 438 17.74 9.61 -35.25
CA LYS A 438 17.83 9.36 -36.70
C LYS A 438 19.24 9.11 -37.19
N SER A 439 20.23 9.87 -36.71
CA SER A 439 21.65 9.75 -37.05
C SER A 439 22.48 9.00 -36.02
N GLY A 440 21.88 8.64 -34.88
CA GLY A 440 22.58 8.12 -33.71
C GLY A 440 23.65 9.05 -33.14
N ALA A 441 23.68 10.32 -33.55
CA ALA A 441 24.65 11.27 -33.08
C ALA A 441 24.46 11.54 -31.58
N PRO A 442 25.53 11.78 -30.81
CA PRO A 442 25.40 12.32 -29.48
C PRO A 442 24.74 13.71 -29.58
N GLY A 443 23.50 13.81 -29.11
CA GLY A 443 22.83 15.08 -28.90
C GLY A 443 23.27 15.69 -27.57
N HIS A 444 22.32 16.18 -26.77
CA HIS A 444 22.65 16.76 -25.48
C HIS A 444 23.13 15.70 -24.48
N ILE A 445 24.44 15.70 -24.21
CA ILE A 445 24.97 15.13 -22.98
C ILE A 445 24.49 16.02 -21.83
N LEU A 446 23.61 15.50 -20.99
CA LEU A 446 23.04 16.21 -19.84
C LEU A 446 24.08 16.27 -18.71
N THR A 447 25.05 17.16 -18.90
CA THR A 447 26.15 17.41 -17.98
C THR A 447 25.70 18.32 -16.85
N GLY A 448 25.93 17.88 -15.62
CA GLY A 448 25.61 18.64 -14.41
C GLY A 448 25.56 17.74 -13.19
N HIS A 449 25.14 16.49 -13.36
CA HIS A 449 25.42 15.44 -12.39
C HIS A 449 26.94 15.23 -12.27
N THR A 450 27.45 15.31 -11.04
CA THR A 450 28.86 15.09 -10.68
C THR A 450 29.14 13.67 -10.15
N GLY A 451 28.13 12.79 -10.10
CA GLY A 451 28.18 11.38 -9.71
C GLY A 451 27.39 10.47 -10.68
N VAL A 452 27.45 9.14 -10.50
CA VAL A 452 26.78 8.16 -11.39
C VAL A 452 25.29 8.46 -11.50
N VAL A 453 24.69 8.30 -12.69
CA VAL A 453 23.23 8.35 -12.84
C VAL A 453 22.66 6.94 -12.73
N VAL A 454 21.77 6.74 -11.76
CA VAL A 454 21.20 5.42 -11.42
C VAL A 454 19.73 5.25 -11.84
N SER A 455 19.01 6.35 -12.07
CA SER A 455 17.64 6.35 -12.61
C SER A 455 17.49 7.43 -13.68
N VAL A 456 16.70 7.14 -14.72
CA VAL A 456 16.22 8.12 -15.70
C VAL A 456 14.81 7.76 -16.17
N ALA A 457 13.96 8.78 -16.34
CA ALA A 457 12.67 8.67 -17.03
C ALA A 457 12.32 10.01 -17.69
N TYR A 458 11.61 10.00 -18.82
CA TYR A 458 10.93 11.21 -19.31
C TYR A 458 9.73 11.54 -18.41
N SER A 459 9.35 12.82 -18.36
CA SER A 459 8.03 13.23 -17.91
C SER A 459 6.95 12.67 -18.85
N PRO A 460 5.69 12.54 -18.41
CA PRO A 460 4.60 12.16 -19.30
C PRO A 460 4.40 13.10 -20.50
N SER A 461 4.83 14.37 -20.42
CA SER A 461 4.82 15.31 -21.54
C SER A 461 6.00 15.13 -22.52
N GLY A 462 7.07 14.46 -22.10
CA GLY A 462 8.28 14.29 -22.90
C GLY A 462 9.20 15.51 -22.95
N GLU A 463 8.75 16.63 -22.41
CA GLU A 463 9.49 17.89 -22.41
C GLU A 463 10.55 17.93 -21.31
N GLN A 464 10.38 17.11 -20.26
CA GLN A 464 11.37 16.96 -19.21
C GLN A 464 11.94 15.53 -19.15
N VAL A 465 13.17 15.41 -18.67
CA VAL A 465 13.77 14.17 -18.19
C VAL A 465 14.04 14.31 -16.70
N VAL A 466 13.61 13.37 -15.87
CA VAL A 466 14.06 13.23 -14.48
C VAL A 466 15.22 12.25 -14.40
N SER A 467 16.24 12.57 -13.61
CA SER A 467 17.33 11.64 -13.30
C SER A 467 17.84 11.74 -11.86
N GLY A 468 18.07 10.59 -11.23
CA GLY A 468 18.61 10.45 -9.88
C GLY A 468 20.07 10.00 -9.91
N SER A 469 20.92 10.61 -9.09
CA SER A 469 22.38 10.45 -9.19
C SER A 469 23.14 10.48 -7.86
N GLU A 470 24.32 9.86 -7.85
CA GLU A 470 25.37 10.04 -6.84
C GLU A 470 25.95 11.47 -6.77
N ASP A 471 25.44 12.44 -7.54
CA ASP A 471 25.72 13.86 -7.33
C ASP A 471 24.88 14.51 -6.23
N ARG A 472 24.06 13.71 -5.53
CA ARG A 472 23.18 14.14 -4.42
C ARG A 472 21.98 14.97 -4.86
N THR A 473 21.69 15.04 -6.16
CA THR A 473 20.51 15.73 -6.68
C THR A 473 19.61 14.78 -7.46
N VAL A 474 18.32 15.13 -7.53
CA VAL A 474 17.49 14.74 -8.66
C VAL A 474 17.46 15.93 -9.62
N ARG A 475 17.64 15.70 -10.92
CA ARG A 475 17.60 16.77 -11.92
C ARG A 475 16.44 16.58 -12.87
N LEU A 476 15.74 17.67 -13.11
CA LEU A 476 14.87 17.83 -14.25
C LEU A 476 15.66 18.55 -15.35
N TRP A 477 15.55 18.07 -16.58
CA TRP A 477 16.23 18.62 -17.76
C TRP A 477 15.19 18.89 -18.85
N ASP A 478 15.24 20.03 -19.52
CA ASP A 478 14.50 20.22 -20.77
C ASP A 478 15.07 19.29 -21.85
N ALA A 479 14.21 18.47 -22.44
CA ALA A 479 14.61 17.50 -23.46
C ALA A 479 15.15 18.19 -24.73
N LYS A 480 14.46 19.24 -25.19
CA LYS A 480 14.63 19.84 -26.52
C LYS A 480 15.99 20.56 -26.66
N SER A 481 16.42 21.24 -25.60
CA SER A 481 17.66 22.03 -25.53
C SER A 481 18.76 21.40 -24.67
N GLY A 482 18.45 20.32 -23.96
CA GLY A 482 19.30 19.73 -22.93
C GLY A 482 19.56 20.64 -21.72
N ALA A 483 18.84 21.77 -21.60
CA ALA A 483 19.06 22.73 -20.54
C ALA A 483 18.68 22.12 -19.17
N PRO A 484 19.44 22.42 -18.10
CA PRO A 484 19.01 22.07 -16.75
C PRO A 484 17.73 22.84 -16.41
N GLY A 485 16.67 22.11 -16.10
CA GLY A 485 15.48 22.64 -15.45
C GLY A 485 15.68 22.70 -13.93
N HIS A 486 14.68 22.31 -13.16
CA HIS A 486 14.80 22.28 -11.70
C HIS A 486 15.83 21.22 -11.25
N ILE A 487 16.94 21.69 -10.68
CA ILE A 487 17.80 20.87 -9.84
C ILE A 487 17.11 20.75 -8.48
N LEU A 488 16.58 19.57 -8.18
CA LEU A 488 15.89 19.24 -6.94
C LEU A 488 16.94 19.06 -5.84
N THR A 489 17.40 20.22 -5.34
CA THR A 489 18.43 20.35 -4.31
C THR A 489 17.82 20.23 -2.93
N GLY A 490 18.50 19.48 -2.05
CA GLY A 490 18.04 19.25 -0.69
C GLY A 490 18.57 17.94 -0.12
N HIS A 491 18.67 16.88 -0.95
CA HIS A 491 19.41 15.68 -0.57
C HIS A 491 20.88 16.04 -0.29
N THR A 492 21.43 15.53 0.81
CA THR A 492 22.80 15.85 1.26
C THR A 492 23.84 14.76 0.94
N ASP A 493 23.42 13.68 0.29
CA ASP A 493 24.22 12.55 -0.21
C ASP A 493 23.49 11.86 -1.38
N ASP A 494 24.15 10.89 -2.01
CA ASP A 494 23.81 10.26 -3.30
C ASP A 494 22.34 9.79 -3.44
N VAL A 495 21.64 10.16 -4.51
CA VAL A 495 20.29 9.62 -4.79
C VAL A 495 20.40 8.21 -5.37
N VAL A 496 19.76 7.25 -4.70
CA VAL A 496 19.74 5.81 -5.02
C VAL A 496 18.63 5.45 -6.00
N SER A 497 17.50 6.15 -5.94
CA SER A 497 16.44 6.07 -6.94
C SER A 497 15.65 7.38 -6.98
N ALA A 498 15.15 7.72 -8.15
CA ALA A 498 14.21 8.81 -8.38
C ALA A 498 13.15 8.31 -9.34
N VAL A 499 11.88 8.42 -8.96
CA VAL A 499 10.71 8.01 -9.75
C VAL A 499 9.66 9.10 -9.69
N TYR A 500 8.98 9.38 -10.81
CA TYR A 500 7.72 10.13 -10.75
C TYR A 500 6.68 9.32 -9.95
N SER A 501 5.75 10.02 -9.29
CA SER A 501 4.50 9.40 -8.85
C SER A 501 3.74 8.87 -10.07
N PRO A 502 2.79 7.93 -9.90
CA PRO A 502 1.92 7.48 -10.98
C PRO A 502 1.12 8.61 -11.66
N SER A 503 1.01 9.80 -11.06
CA SER A 503 0.39 10.99 -11.65
C SER A 503 1.34 11.89 -12.42
N GLY A 504 2.66 11.70 -12.33
CA GLY A 504 3.66 12.62 -12.88
C GLY A 504 3.83 13.95 -12.13
N GLU A 505 2.93 14.29 -11.20
CA GLU A 505 2.91 15.57 -10.47
C GLU A 505 3.91 15.63 -9.30
N GLN A 506 4.41 14.48 -8.87
CA GLN A 506 5.36 14.36 -7.77
C GLN A 506 6.55 13.51 -8.21
N ILE A 507 7.67 13.65 -7.50
CA ILE A 507 8.84 12.78 -7.65
C ILE A 507 9.20 12.26 -6.27
N ALA A 508 9.29 10.94 -6.11
CA ALA A 508 9.79 10.31 -4.90
C ALA A 508 11.26 9.91 -5.11
N SER A 509 12.14 10.29 -4.19
CA SER A 509 13.56 9.93 -4.26
C SER A 509 14.11 9.43 -2.93
N SER A 510 14.81 8.30 -3.00
CA SER A 510 15.50 7.67 -1.87
C SER A 510 17.00 7.89 -2.00
N SER A 511 17.71 8.16 -0.89
CA SER A 511 19.09 8.64 -0.94
C SER A 511 19.98 8.08 0.17
N ARG A 512 21.29 8.07 -0.12
CA ARG A 512 22.38 7.91 0.85
C ARG A 512 22.35 8.98 1.95
N ASP A 513 21.66 10.10 1.72
CA ASP A 513 21.48 11.22 2.65
C ASP A 513 20.55 10.93 3.82
N LYS A 514 20.09 9.69 3.91
CA LYS A 514 19.34 9.17 5.06
C LYS A 514 17.93 9.79 5.13
N THR A 515 17.44 10.30 4.00
CA THR A 515 16.06 10.74 3.81
C THR A 515 15.44 10.08 2.59
N VAL A 516 14.11 9.98 2.60
CA VAL A 516 13.31 9.98 1.38
C VAL A 516 12.83 11.42 1.17
N ARG A 517 12.69 11.86 -0.07
CA ARG A 517 12.07 13.16 -0.42
C ARG A 517 10.95 12.97 -1.42
N LEU A 518 9.96 13.85 -1.29
CA LEU A 518 8.83 13.97 -2.17
C LEU A 518 8.83 15.39 -2.72
N TRP A 519 8.99 15.53 -4.03
CA TRP A 519 9.06 16.80 -4.73
C TRP A 519 7.79 17.03 -5.55
N ASP A 520 7.53 18.28 -5.92
CA ASP A 520 6.63 18.67 -6.99
C ASP A 520 7.37 18.63 -8.34
N ALA A 521 6.74 18.05 -9.37
CA ALA A 521 7.34 17.94 -10.69
C ALA A 521 7.38 19.27 -11.48
N HIS A 522 6.41 20.15 -11.26
CA HIS A 522 6.20 21.35 -12.09
C HIS A 522 6.99 22.56 -11.59
N SER A 523 7.10 22.70 -10.27
CA SER A 523 7.80 23.79 -9.59
C SER A 523 9.16 23.40 -9.01
N GLY A 524 9.48 22.09 -9.02
CA GLY A 524 10.63 21.52 -8.31
C GLY A 524 10.55 21.64 -6.78
N ALA A 525 9.42 22.09 -6.22
CA ALA A 525 9.30 22.38 -4.80
C ALA A 525 9.30 21.11 -3.95
N LEU A 526 10.07 21.10 -2.88
CA LEU A 526 10.12 20.01 -1.90
C LEU A 526 8.82 19.95 -1.09
N LYS A 527 7.94 18.97 -1.36
CA LYS A 527 6.67 18.75 -0.65
C LYS A 527 6.90 18.18 0.75
N HIS A 528 7.67 17.08 0.84
CA HIS A 528 8.06 16.47 2.12
C HIS A 528 9.51 15.97 2.10
N THR A 529 10.20 16.10 3.24
CA THR A 529 11.42 15.31 3.53
C THR A 529 11.11 14.38 4.68
N PHE A 530 11.21 13.08 4.42
CA PHE A 530 11.11 12.03 5.41
C PHE A 530 12.45 11.94 6.15
N THR A 531 12.65 12.83 7.12
CA THR A 531 13.89 12.94 7.91
C THR A 531 13.92 11.91 9.02
N GLY A 532 15.01 11.13 9.09
CA GLY A 532 15.28 10.37 10.31
C GLY A 532 16.28 9.23 10.22
N HIS A 533 16.51 8.59 9.07
CA HIS A 533 17.54 7.54 9.01
C HIS A 533 18.90 8.09 9.43
N THR A 534 19.72 7.24 10.01
CA THR A 534 21.11 7.54 10.35
C THR A 534 22.11 6.89 9.39
N ASP A 535 21.65 6.20 8.34
CA ASP A 535 22.42 5.61 7.23
C ASP A 535 21.62 5.70 5.91
N PRO A 536 22.27 5.65 4.73
CA PRO A 536 21.65 5.46 3.43
C PRO A 536 20.37 4.63 3.29
N VAL A 537 19.38 5.16 2.56
CA VAL A 537 18.19 4.41 2.12
C VAL A 537 18.51 3.62 0.85
N TRP A 538 18.72 2.31 0.99
CA TRP A 538 19.07 1.40 -0.10
C TRP A 538 17.88 0.93 -0.92
N SER A 539 16.72 0.82 -0.28
CA SER A 539 15.45 0.54 -0.96
C SER A 539 14.32 1.29 -0.27
N MET A 540 13.41 1.79 -1.08
CA MET A 540 12.19 2.46 -0.68
C MET A 540 11.02 1.66 -1.27
N VAL A 541 10.35 0.90 -0.40
CA VAL A 541 9.11 0.23 -0.75
C VAL A 541 7.99 1.07 -0.18
N TYR A 542 7.28 1.81 -1.04
CA TYR A 542 5.89 2.13 -0.74
C TYR A 542 5.20 0.82 -0.38
N SER A 543 4.77 0.65 0.88
CA SER A 543 3.95 -0.50 1.21
C SER A 543 2.63 -0.40 0.42
N PRO A 544 1.88 -1.47 0.18
CA PRO A 544 1.39 -1.64 -1.18
C PRO A 544 0.42 -0.60 -1.81
N SER A 545 -0.42 0.14 -1.06
CA SER A 545 -1.29 1.24 -1.58
C SER A 545 -0.64 2.63 -1.66
N GLY A 546 0.66 2.78 -1.46
CA GLY A 546 1.32 4.08 -1.66
C GLY A 546 1.19 5.11 -0.52
N GLU A 547 0.41 4.89 0.55
CA GLU A 547 0.51 5.72 1.76
C GLU A 547 1.82 5.46 2.52
N GLN A 548 1.81 4.56 3.51
CA GLN A 548 3.01 4.27 4.29
C GLN A 548 4.23 3.86 3.42
N ILE A 549 5.41 4.38 3.73
CA ILE A 549 6.67 4.01 3.06
C ILE A 549 7.50 3.19 4.05
N VAL A 550 7.86 1.96 3.68
CA VAL A 550 8.93 1.21 4.35
C VAL A 550 10.22 1.47 3.60
N SER A 551 11.12 2.24 4.19
CA SER A 551 12.48 2.38 3.70
C SER A 551 13.46 1.54 4.53
N SER A 552 14.29 0.79 3.82
CA SER A 552 15.33 -0.06 4.40
C SER A 552 16.71 0.56 4.20
N SER A 553 17.48 0.57 5.28
CA SER A 553 18.79 1.20 5.42
C SER A 553 19.75 0.29 6.21
N ARG A 554 21.04 0.64 6.37
CA ARG A 554 21.93 -0.01 7.35
C ARG A 554 21.82 0.54 8.77
N ASP A 555 21.03 1.60 9.01
CA ASP A 555 20.69 1.97 10.39
C ASP A 555 19.57 1.06 10.91
N LYS A 556 18.35 1.29 10.43
CA LYS A 556 17.08 0.91 11.03
C LYS A 556 16.05 0.97 9.92
N MET A 557 15.09 0.05 9.90
CA MET A 557 13.93 0.23 9.02
C MET A 557 13.04 1.34 9.56
N ARG A 558 12.43 2.11 8.67
CA ARG A 558 11.48 3.16 9.06
C ARG A 558 10.19 3.03 8.30
N LEU A 559 9.10 3.29 9.03
CA LEU A 559 7.76 3.38 8.50
C LEU A 559 7.38 4.86 8.51
N TRP A 560 7.20 5.43 7.33
CA TRP A 560 6.68 6.79 7.12
C TRP A 560 5.22 6.74 6.69
N ASP A 561 4.55 7.88 6.71
CA ASP A 561 3.27 8.10 6.05
C ASP A 561 3.44 9.02 4.81
N GLY A 562 3.22 8.46 3.62
CA GLY A 562 3.45 9.12 2.34
C GLY A 562 2.45 10.22 1.96
N ARG A 563 1.34 10.40 2.70
CA ARG A 563 0.36 11.47 2.45
C ARG A 563 0.58 12.72 3.32
N SER A 564 1.09 12.54 4.54
CA SER A 564 1.33 13.62 5.51
C SER A 564 2.80 14.02 5.67
N GLY A 565 3.73 13.18 5.21
CA GLY A 565 5.16 13.32 5.48
C GLY A 565 5.62 12.75 6.83
N ALA A 566 4.71 12.23 7.66
CA ALA A 566 5.00 11.89 9.04
C ALA A 566 5.89 10.64 9.20
N ALA A 567 6.79 10.65 10.17
CA ALA A 567 7.46 9.44 10.64
C ALA A 567 6.49 8.65 11.54
N MET A 568 6.07 7.46 11.14
CA MET A 568 5.21 6.62 11.97
C MET A 568 6.01 5.96 13.09
N ARG A 569 7.03 5.16 12.75
CA ARG A 569 7.89 4.43 13.70
C ARG A 569 9.28 4.15 13.15
N VAL A 570 10.23 3.98 14.07
CA VAL A 570 11.60 3.49 13.81
C VAL A 570 11.71 2.07 14.36
N LEU A 571 12.27 1.16 13.58
CA LEU A 571 12.50 -0.22 13.97
C LEU A 571 13.96 -0.36 14.44
N GLU A 572 14.13 -0.15 15.75
CA GLU A 572 15.39 0.02 16.48
C GLU A 572 16.07 -1.32 16.86
N GLY A 573 17.11 -1.76 16.13
CA GLY A 573 17.75 -3.03 16.48
C GLY A 573 18.84 -3.55 15.53
N HIS A 574 18.58 -3.68 14.22
CA HIS A 574 19.57 -4.21 13.28
C HIS A 574 20.89 -3.42 13.31
N THR A 575 22.00 -4.13 13.17
CA THR A 575 23.36 -3.57 13.26
C THR A 575 24.06 -3.51 11.90
N SER A 576 23.31 -3.64 10.81
CA SER A 576 23.71 -3.49 9.39
C SER A 576 22.47 -3.60 8.48
N GLY A 577 22.67 -3.52 7.15
CA GLY A 577 21.62 -3.38 6.13
C GLY A 577 20.64 -4.53 6.00
N VAL A 578 19.36 -4.22 6.15
CA VAL A 578 18.29 -5.19 5.87
C VAL A 578 18.26 -5.58 4.39
N ARG A 579 18.01 -6.86 4.12
CA ARG A 579 17.85 -7.48 2.79
C ARG A 579 16.46 -8.07 2.59
N SER A 580 15.94 -8.72 3.63
CA SER A 580 14.61 -9.34 3.63
C SER A 580 13.71 -8.61 4.62
N VAL A 581 12.48 -8.27 4.22
CA VAL A 581 11.45 -7.73 5.10
C VAL A 581 10.17 -8.52 4.85
N VAL A 582 9.73 -9.28 5.84
CA VAL A 582 8.45 -10.00 5.81
C VAL A 582 7.64 -9.65 7.05
N TYR A 583 6.33 -9.54 6.92
CA TYR A 583 5.45 -9.55 8.09
C TYR A 583 5.18 -11.03 8.47
N SER A 584 5.00 -11.29 9.76
CA SER A 584 4.79 -12.64 10.29
C SER A 584 3.41 -13.21 9.92
N PRO A 585 3.16 -14.52 10.09
CA PRO A 585 1.87 -15.13 9.74
C PRO A 585 0.66 -14.53 10.48
N ASN A 586 0.87 -14.00 11.68
CA ASN A 586 -0.14 -13.29 12.48
C ASN A 586 -0.24 -11.79 12.14
N GLY A 587 0.66 -11.23 11.33
CA GLY A 587 0.73 -9.78 11.03
C GLY A 587 1.08 -8.90 12.23
N GLU A 588 1.11 -9.46 13.44
CA GLU A 588 1.50 -8.84 14.71
C GLU A 588 3.03 -8.62 14.79
N GLN A 589 3.83 -9.29 13.96
CA GLN A 589 5.27 -9.09 13.90
C GLN A 589 5.77 -8.76 12.49
N ILE A 590 6.94 -8.13 12.41
CA ILE A 590 7.80 -8.08 11.23
C ILE A 590 9.01 -8.96 11.54
N ALA A 591 9.42 -9.80 10.60
CA ALA A 591 10.75 -10.41 10.62
C ALA A 591 11.60 -9.81 9.50
N SER A 592 12.81 -9.38 9.85
CA SER A 592 13.77 -8.84 8.89
C SER A 592 15.07 -9.62 8.92
N GLY A 593 15.63 -9.90 7.74
CA GLY A 593 16.94 -10.52 7.54
C GLY A 593 17.92 -9.49 7.03
N SER A 594 19.15 -9.47 7.56
CA SER A 594 20.12 -8.39 7.34
C SER A 594 21.55 -8.88 7.02
N GLU A 595 22.34 -7.98 6.43
CA GLU A 595 23.81 -7.97 6.36
C GLU A 595 24.47 -8.10 7.77
N ASP A 596 23.72 -7.84 8.86
CA ASP A 596 24.21 -8.05 10.23
C ASP A 596 24.22 -9.53 10.64
N ARG A 597 23.79 -10.40 9.73
CA ARG A 597 23.80 -11.86 9.88
C ARG A 597 22.88 -12.33 11.01
N THR A 598 21.94 -11.48 11.39
CA THR A 598 20.82 -11.81 12.27
C THR A 598 19.51 -11.80 11.48
N VAL A 599 18.53 -12.51 12.02
CA VAL A 599 17.13 -12.13 11.83
C VAL A 599 16.70 -11.34 13.06
N ARG A 600 15.84 -10.34 12.88
CA ARG A 600 15.18 -9.65 13.99
C ARG A 600 13.68 -9.65 13.84
N LEU A 601 13.03 -9.76 14.99
CA LEU A 601 11.60 -9.61 15.13
C LEU A 601 11.28 -8.23 15.67
N TRP A 602 10.18 -7.71 15.18
CA TRP A 602 9.54 -6.47 15.62
C TRP A 602 8.07 -6.79 15.86
N ASP A 603 7.40 -6.11 16.78
CA ASP A 603 5.95 -6.02 16.75
C ASP A 603 5.54 -5.02 15.66
N ALA A 604 4.69 -5.43 14.73
CA ALA A 604 4.30 -4.66 13.56
C ALA A 604 3.43 -3.43 13.89
N LYS A 605 2.69 -3.48 14.99
CA LYS A 605 1.65 -2.50 15.37
C LYS A 605 2.20 -1.40 16.27
N SER A 606 3.19 -1.74 17.09
CA SER A 606 3.87 -0.89 18.06
C SER A 606 5.33 -0.58 17.69
N GLY A 607 5.92 -1.29 16.72
CA GLY A 607 7.33 -1.17 16.34
C GLY A 607 8.32 -1.74 17.36
N ALA A 608 7.83 -2.37 18.44
CA ALA A 608 8.68 -2.80 19.55
C ALA A 608 9.62 -3.95 19.16
N PRO A 609 10.90 -3.94 19.54
CA PRO A 609 11.82 -5.03 19.21
C PRO A 609 11.45 -6.33 19.96
N GLY A 610 11.40 -7.42 19.22
CA GLY A 610 11.32 -8.79 19.72
C GLY A 610 12.70 -9.45 19.74
N HIS A 611 12.74 -10.75 19.43
CA HIS A 611 14.00 -11.51 19.46
C HIS A 611 14.98 -11.09 18.35
N THR A 612 16.26 -11.04 18.70
CA THR A 612 17.38 -10.93 17.77
C THR A 612 18.07 -12.29 17.68
N LEU A 613 18.24 -12.80 16.46
CA LEU A 613 18.52 -14.21 16.18
C LEU A 613 19.91 -14.31 15.54
N THR A 614 20.93 -14.56 16.36
CA THR A 614 22.35 -14.35 16.02
C THR A 614 23.07 -15.64 15.62
N GLY A 615 23.70 -15.65 14.44
CA GLY A 615 24.66 -16.72 14.13
C GLY A 615 25.04 -16.93 12.67
N HIS A 616 24.37 -16.32 11.68
CA HIS A 616 24.84 -16.43 10.30
C HIS A 616 26.25 -15.86 10.14
N THR A 617 26.99 -16.38 9.16
CA THR A 617 28.34 -15.90 8.80
C THR A 617 28.34 -15.07 7.51
N GLY A 618 27.17 -14.79 6.96
CA GLY A 618 26.89 -13.98 5.78
C GLY A 618 25.46 -13.44 5.82
N ASP A 619 25.07 -12.71 4.77
CA ASP A 619 23.86 -11.88 4.78
C ASP A 619 22.59 -12.74 4.75
N VAL A 620 21.52 -12.31 5.44
CA VAL A 620 20.25 -13.06 5.46
C VAL A 620 19.30 -12.55 4.37
N VAL A 621 19.18 -13.33 3.30
CA VAL A 621 18.42 -13.00 2.08
C VAL A 621 16.93 -13.32 2.22
N SER A 622 16.59 -14.39 2.94
CA SER A 622 15.22 -14.92 3.03
C SER A 622 14.89 -15.29 4.48
N VAL A 623 13.68 -14.99 4.95
CA VAL A 623 13.22 -15.27 6.31
C VAL A 623 11.79 -15.79 6.29
N ALA A 624 11.51 -16.86 7.05
CA ALA A 624 10.19 -17.44 7.20
C ALA A 624 9.96 -17.99 8.61
N PHE A 625 8.73 -17.87 9.12
CA PHE A 625 8.33 -18.53 10.35
C PHE A 625 7.96 -20.00 10.10
N SER A 626 8.07 -20.81 11.15
CA SER A 626 7.50 -22.17 11.23
C SER A 626 5.99 -22.15 11.40
N SER A 627 5.35 -23.31 11.16
CA SER A 627 3.91 -23.53 11.35
C SER A 627 3.43 -23.22 12.77
N SER A 628 4.26 -23.46 13.78
CA SER A 628 3.95 -23.19 15.19
C SER A 628 4.17 -21.74 15.60
N GLY A 629 4.77 -20.91 14.74
CA GLY A 629 5.30 -19.60 15.12
C GLY A 629 6.38 -19.65 16.20
N ALA A 630 6.83 -20.85 16.62
CA ALA A 630 7.78 -21.06 17.71
C ALA A 630 9.21 -21.28 17.21
N GLN A 631 9.39 -21.49 15.90
CA GLN A 631 10.69 -21.37 15.23
C GLN A 631 10.63 -20.43 14.02
N ILE A 632 11.80 -19.92 13.61
CA ILE A 632 12.03 -19.18 12.36
C ILE A 632 13.15 -19.89 11.60
N ALA A 633 13.11 -19.84 10.28
CA ALA A 633 14.18 -20.27 9.41
C ALA A 633 14.64 -19.12 8.52
N SER A 634 15.94 -19.02 8.33
CA SER A 634 16.56 -17.95 7.54
C SER A 634 17.55 -18.51 6.53
N GLY A 635 17.40 -18.14 5.27
CA GLY A 635 18.31 -18.46 4.18
C GLY A 635 19.34 -17.35 3.99
N SER A 636 20.62 -17.71 3.90
CA SER A 636 21.73 -16.76 3.90
C SER A 636 22.80 -17.05 2.85
N GLU A 637 23.56 -16.01 2.50
CA GLU A 637 24.74 -16.10 1.65
C GLU A 637 25.93 -16.85 2.27
N ASP A 638 25.86 -17.21 3.57
CA ASP A 638 26.76 -18.24 4.13
C ASP A 638 26.47 -19.66 3.58
N ARG A 639 25.45 -19.80 2.72
CA ARG A 639 24.96 -21.04 2.10
C ARG A 639 24.37 -22.02 3.11
N THR A 640 24.02 -21.51 4.29
CA THR A 640 23.27 -22.24 5.31
C THR A 640 21.84 -21.73 5.38
N VAL A 641 20.93 -22.61 5.76
CA VAL A 641 19.74 -22.16 6.49
C VAL A 641 20.05 -22.22 7.98
N ARG A 642 19.56 -21.27 8.78
CA ARG A 642 19.57 -21.42 10.24
C ARG A 642 18.17 -21.46 10.79
N LEU A 643 18.03 -22.25 11.85
CA LEU A 643 16.82 -22.38 12.64
C LEU A 643 17.01 -21.59 13.93
N TRP A 644 15.94 -20.96 14.38
CA TRP A 644 15.90 -20.19 15.62
C TRP A 644 14.61 -20.54 16.34
N ASP A 645 14.61 -20.61 17.65
CA ASP A 645 13.37 -20.52 18.41
C ASP A 645 12.88 -19.05 18.40
N ALA A 646 11.63 -18.85 18.00
CA ALA A 646 11.04 -17.53 17.76
C ALA A 646 10.43 -16.88 19.02
N LYS A 647 10.33 -17.63 20.13
CA LYS A 647 9.76 -17.18 21.41
C LYS A 647 10.84 -16.96 22.50
N SER A 648 12.04 -17.47 22.27
CA SER A 648 13.21 -17.31 23.16
C SER A 648 14.42 -16.72 22.44
N GLY A 649 14.48 -16.81 21.11
CA GLY A 649 15.59 -16.37 20.28
C GLY A 649 16.73 -17.38 20.15
N VAL A 650 16.61 -18.56 20.77
CA VAL A 650 17.70 -19.54 20.88
C VAL A 650 18.08 -20.10 19.50
N PRO A 651 19.37 -20.08 19.12
CA PRO A 651 19.84 -20.74 17.90
C PRO A 651 19.60 -22.25 17.95
N GLY A 652 18.88 -22.75 16.95
CA GLY A 652 18.76 -24.16 16.63
C GLY A 652 19.86 -24.59 15.66
N HIS A 653 19.48 -25.41 14.68
CA HIS A 653 20.46 -26.00 13.77
C HIS A 653 20.94 -25.05 12.67
N THR A 654 22.18 -25.25 12.25
CA THR A 654 22.77 -24.65 11.05
C THR A 654 22.87 -25.70 9.96
N LEU A 655 22.16 -25.44 8.85
CA LEU A 655 21.85 -26.39 7.79
C LEU A 655 22.82 -26.21 6.62
N ILE A 656 23.99 -26.86 6.70
CA ILE A 656 25.10 -26.66 5.77
C ILE A 656 24.98 -27.60 4.56
N GLY A 657 25.08 -27.05 3.35
CA GLY A 657 25.30 -27.87 2.16
C GLY A 657 24.88 -27.28 0.82
N HIS A 658 24.16 -26.15 0.78
CA HIS A 658 23.88 -25.47 -0.50
C HIS A 658 25.19 -25.04 -1.18
N THR A 659 25.23 -25.16 -2.50
CA THR A 659 26.45 -24.94 -3.30
C THR A 659 26.43 -23.63 -4.09
N GLY A 660 25.23 -23.14 -4.44
CA GLY A 660 25.03 -21.77 -4.92
C GLY A 660 24.99 -20.79 -3.76
N ILE A 661 25.27 -19.51 -4.04
CA ILE A 661 25.43 -18.46 -3.02
C ILE A 661 24.08 -18.06 -2.39
N VAL A 662 22.97 -18.13 -3.13
CA VAL A 662 21.67 -17.57 -2.68
C VAL A 662 20.65 -18.66 -2.34
N ILE A 663 19.93 -18.47 -1.24
CA ILE A 663 18.80 -19.30 -0.81
C ILE A 663 17.53 -18.45 -0.89
N ASN A 664 16.65 -18.76 -1.86
CA ASN A 664 15.55 -17.87 -2.24
C ASN A 664 14.37 -17.96 -1.26
N SER A 665 14.01 -19.18 -0.85
CA SER A 665 12.89 -19.43 0.07
C SER A 665 13.20 -20.61 0.99
N VAL A 666 12.60 -20.56 2.18
CA VAL A 666 12.77 -21.53 3.25
C VAL A 666 11.42 -21.74 3.92
N VAL A 667 11.01 -22.99 4.17
CA VAL A 667 9.76 -23.30 4.87
C VAL A 667 9.91 -24.50 5.80
N TYR A 668 9.10 -24.54 6.85
CA TYR A 668 8.98 -25.71 7.72
C TYR A 668 7.91 -26.69 7.24
N SER A 669 8.10 -27.95 7.62
CA SER A 669 7.02 -28.94 7.69
C SER A 669 6.06 -28.61 8.85
N PRO A 670 4.79 -29.09 8.83
CA PRO A 670 3.78 -28.62 9.76
C PRO A 670 3.91 -29.32 11.12
N SER A 671 4.49 -30.53 11.12
CA SER A 671 5.05 -31.21 12.29
C SER A 671 6.29 -30.53 12.88
N GLY A 672 6.83 -29.49 12.22
CA GLY A 672 8.07 -28.82 12.60
C GLY A 672 9.33 -29.70 12.52
N ALA A 673 9.24 -30.92 12.00
CA ALA A 673 10.31 -31.93 12.08
C ALA A 673 11.33 -31.86 10.93
N GLN A 674 10.98 -31.18 9.83
CA GLN A 674 11.83 -30.92 8.67
C GLN A 674 11.71 -29.48 8.17
N ILE A 675 12.73 -29.01 7.45
CA ILE A 675 12.77 -27.76 6.69
C ILE A 675 13.03 -28.09 5.23
N ALA A 676 12.37 -27.37 4.33
CA ALA A 676 12.70 -27.35 2.92
C ALA A 676 13.28 -25.97 2.57
N SER A 677 14.39 -25.91 1.85
CA SER A 677 14.93 -24.65 1.33
C SER A 677 15.40 -24.77 -0.12
N CYS A 678 15.07 -23.77 -0.94
CA CYS A 678 15.45 -23.76 -2.35
C CYS A 678 16.71 -22.92 -2.61
N CYS A 679 17.61 -23.50 -3.40
CA CYS A 679 18.74 -22.82 -4.02
C CYS A 679 18.73 -23.22 -5.50
N TRP A 680 18.55 -22.24 -6.38
CA TRP A 680 18.38 -22.45 -7.83
C TRP A 680 17.32 -23.53 -8.14
N HIS A 681 17.76 -24.67 -8.68
CA HIS A 681 16.95 -25.79 -9.17
C HIS A 681 16.86 -26.95 -8.14
N THR A 682 17.39 -26.77 -6.93
CA THR A 682 17.38 -27.79 -5.87
C THR A 682 16.54 -27.35 -4.68
N VAL A 683 15.68 -28.24 -4.18
CA VAL A 683 15.14 -28.13 -2.82
C VAL A 683 15.98 -29.04 -1.94
N ARG A 684 16.47 -28.54 -0.80
CA ARG A 684 17.08 -29.40 0.23
C ARG A 684 16.10 -29.63 1.35
N LEU A 685 15.91 -30.91 1.68
CA LEU A 685 15.26 -31.35 2.89
C LEU A 685 16.29 -31.45 3.99
N TRP A 686 15.94 -30.92 5.15
CA TRP A 686 16.76 -30.90 6.36
C TRP A 686 15.91 -31.40 7.52
N ASP A 687 16.51 -32.11 8.47
CA ASP A 687 15.85 -32.44 9.72
C ASP A 687 15.92 -31.25 10.68
N ALA A 688 14.78 -30.84 11.22
CA ALA A 688 14.66 -29.63 12.05
C ALA A 688 15.21 -29.81 13.47
N LYS A 689 15.35 -31.05 13.93
CA LYS A 689 15.69 -31.42 15.32
C LYS A 689 17.15 -31.88 15.47
N SER A 690 17.82 -32.16 14.36
CA SER A 690 19.24 -32.56 14.30
C SER A 690 20.06 -31.73 13.33
N GLY A 691 19.43 -30.98 12.43
CA GLY A 691 20.09 -30.17 11.41
C GLY A 691 20.65 -30.95 10.23
N ALA A 692 20.49 -32.26 10.23
CA ALA A 692 21.08 -33.13 9.22
C ALA A 692 20.54 -32.78 7.82
N PRO A 693 21.38 -32.69 6.78
CA PRO A 693 20.91 -32.72 5.40
C PRO A 693 20.25 -34.07 5.16
N VAL A 694 18.92 -34.08 5.14
CA VAL A 694 18.12 -35.28 4.92
C VAL A 694 18.34 -35.71 3.47
N ARG A 695 17.97 -34.86 2.50
CA ARG A 695 18.04 -35.16 1.06
C ARG A 695 18.18 -33.90 0.20
N VAL A 696 18.78 -34.05 -0.98
CA VAL A 696 18.75 -33.03 -2.03
C VAL A 696 17.75 -33.48 -3.10
N LEU A 697 16.62 -32.79 -3.18
CA LEU A 697 15.60 -33.01 -4.19
C LEU A 697 16.05 -32.30 -5.48
N LYS A 698 16.40 -33.10 -6.49
CA LYS A 698 16.74 -32.65 -7.84
C LYS A 698 15.62 -33.08 -8.79
N GLY A 699 15.20 -32.19 -9.68
CA GLY A 699 14.20 -32.51 -10.69
C GLY A 699 13.49 -31.31 -11.29
N HIS A 700 13.43 -30.18 -10.58
CA HIS A 700 13.09 -28.91 -11.23
C HIS A 700 14.21 -28.53 -12.22
N THR A 701 13.83 -28.03 -13.39
CA THR A 701 14.77 -27.57 -14.43
C THR A 701 15.04 -26.06 -14.37
N SER A 702 14.18 -25.32 -13.68
CA SER A 702 14.25 -23.87 -13.46
C SER A 702 14.24 -23.55 -11.96
N HIS A 703 14.14 -22.27 -11.61
CA HIS A 703 14.10 -21.82 -10.23
C HIS A 703 12.83 -22.28 -9.49
N ILE A 704 12.98 -22.64 -8.21
CA ILE A 704 11.85 -22.97 -7.33
C ILE A 704 11.31 -21.69 -6.69
N CYS A 705 10.06 -21.34 -7.02
CA CYS A 705 9.38 -20.15 -6.54
C CYS A 705 8.70 -20.40 -5.18
N SER A 706 8.17 -21.61 -4.98
CA SER A 706 7.30 -21.92 -3.84
C SER A 706 7.53 -23.33 -3.32
N VAL A 707 7.28 -23.54 -2.03
CA VAL A 707 7.45 -24.84 -1.39
C VAL A 707 6.58 -24.92 -0.12
N ALA A 708 5.95 -26.06 0.12
CA ALA A 708 5.16 -26.35 1.32
C ALA A 708 5.07 -27.85 1.59
N TYR A 709 4.63 -28.23 2.78
CA TYR A 709 4.50 -29.63 3.20
C TYR A 709 3.04 -30.00 3.50
N SER A 710 2.72 -31.29 3.37
CA SER A 710 1.49 -31.89 3.90
C SER A 710 1.40 -31.73 5.43
N PRO A 711 0.20 -31.60 6.05
CA PRO A 711 0.05 -31.49 7.50
C PRO A 711 0.60 -32.70 8.25
N SER A 712 0.46 -33.88 7.64
CA SER A 712 1.06 -35.14 8.07
C SER A 712 2.60 -35.16 8.03
N GLY A 713 3.23 -34.15 7.44
CA GLY A 713 4.68 -34.09 7.20
C GLY A 713 5.23 -35.17 6.26
N THR A 714 4.36 -35.95 5.59
CA THR A 714 4.76 -37.11 4.78
C THR A 714 5.14 -36.75 3.34
N GLN A 715 4.66 -35.63 2.82
CA GLN A 715 5.00 -35.13 1.49
C GLN A 715 5.40 -33.64 1.51
N LEU A 716 6.27 -33.28 0.58
CA LEU A 716 6.61 -31.91 0.19
C LEU A 716 6.01 -31.63 -1.19
N ALA A 717 5.39 -30.48 -1.38
CA ALA A 717 5.12 -29.92 -2.70
C ALA A 717 6.10 -28.76 -2.96
N SER A 718 6.70 -28.69 -4.15
CA SER A 718 7.42 -27.49 -4.60
C SER A 718 6.89 -27.02 -5.94
N GLY A 719 6.57 -25.73 -6.03
CA GLY A 719 6.17 -25.03 -7.24
C GLY A 719 7.38 -24.40 -7.92
N GLY A 720 7.61 -24.77 -9.17
CA GLY A 720 8.71 -24.25 -9.98
C GLY A 720 8.27 -23.28 -11.06
N ALA A 721 9.24 -22.51 -11.56
CA ALA A 721 9.17 -21.86 -12.87
C ALA A 721 9.46 -22.83 -14.03
N ASP A 722 9.42 -24.14 -13.79
CA ASP A 722 9.30 -25.19 -14.81
C ASP A 722 7.83 -25.64 -15.00
N TYR A 723 6.89 -24.84 -14.51
CA TYR A 723 5.43 -25.02 -14.56
C TYR A 723 4.91 -26.28 -13.85
N THR A 724 5.77 -27.00 -13.12
CA THR A 724 5.38 -28.19 -12.36
C THR A 724 5.13 -27.87 -10.89
N VAL A 725 4.20 -28.60 -10.28
CA VAL A 725 4.28 -28.87 -8.84
C VAL A 725 4.83 -30.26 -8.65
N ARG A 726 6.00 -30.38 -8.02
CA ARG A 726 6.60 -31.69 -7.72
C ARG A 726 6.21 -32.08 -6.31
N LEU A 727 5.46 -33.18 -6.21
CA LEU A 727 5.33 -33.90 -4.95
C LEU A 727 6.59 -34.73 -4.73
N TRP A 728 7.12 -34.67 -3.51
CA TRP A 728 8.25 -35.47 -3.05
C TRP A 728 7.82 -36.17 -1.77
N ASN A 729 8.19 -37.44 -1.61
CA ASN A 729 8.04 -38.08 -0.31
C ASN A 729 9.02 -37.43 0.67
N ALA A 730 8.54 -36.79 1.74
CA ALA A 730 9.39 -36.03 2.66
C ALA A 730 10.38 -36.92 3.44
N LYS A 731 10.09 -38.23 3.57
CA LYS A 731 10.93 -39.21 4.27
C LYS A 731 11.97 -39.86 3.36
N SER A 732 11.56 -40.31 2.16
CA SER A 732 12.44 -41.01 1.20
C SER A 732 13.06 -40.11 0.14
N GLY A 733 12.55 -38.88 -0.05
CA GLY A 733 12.94 -37.93 -1.10
C GLY A 733 12.77 -38.46 -2.51
N ALA A 734 12.08 -39.61 -2.66
CA ALA A 734 11.68 -40.09 -3.96
C ALA A 734 10.76 -39.05 -4.62
N PRO A 735 10.93 -38.77 -5.92
CA PRO A 735 9.92 -38.04 -6.65
C PRO A 735 8.60 -38.82 -6.55
N GLY A 736 7.57 -38.15 -6.05
CA GLY A 736 6.19 -38.59 -6.19
C GLY A 736 5.65 -38.07 -7.51
N HIS A 737 4.37 -37.71 -7.52
CA HIS A 737 3.73 -37.14 -8.70
C HIS A 737 4.35 -35.80 -9.08
N THR A 738 4.86 -35.69 -10.30
CA THR A 738 5.05 -34.39 -10.95
C THR A 738 3.69 -33.96 -11.48
N LEU A 739 3.01 -33.08 -10.76
CA LEU A 739 1.68 -32.57 -11.07
C LEU A 739 1.80 -31.59 -12.25
N THR A 740 1.68 -32.13 -13.46
CA THR A 740 1.68 -31.39 -14.72
C THR A 740 0.29 -30.86 -15.05
N GLY A 741 0.23 -29.77 -15.81
CA GLY A 741 -1.02 -29.20 -16.31
C GLY A 741 -1.42 -27.87 -15.69
N HIS A 742 -0.56 -27.26 -14.87
CA HIS A 742 -0.42 -25.80 -14.89
C HIS A 742 0.25 -25.38 -16.21
N THR A 743 -0.11 -24.20 -16.72
CA THR A 743 0.41 -23.62 -17.97
C THR A 743 1.02 -22.25 -17.71
N SER A 744 1.79 -22.15 -16.61
CA SER A 744 2.72 -21.08 -16.25
C SER A 744 3.33 -21.36 -14.86
N ALA A 745 4.29 -20.53 -14.39
CA ALA A 745 5.04 -20.75 -13.15
C ALA A 745 4.16 -20.88 -11.88
N VAL A 746 4.51 -21.76 -10.95
CA VAL A 746 3.69 -22.01 -9.74
C VAL A 746 4.20 -21.20 -8.54
N LEU A 747 3.35 -20.31 -8.02
CA LEU A 747 3.70 -19.29 -7.03
C LEU A 747 3.38 -19.68 -5.59
N SER A 748 2.33 -20.48 -5.41
CA SER A 748 1.82 -20.84 -4.10
C SER A 748 1.39 -22.30 -4.10
N VAL A 749 1.81 -23.05 -3.09
CA VAL A 749 1.40 -24.44 -2.87
C VAL A 749 1.03 -24.60 -1.40
N VAL A 750 -0.12 -25.20 -1.12
CA VAL A 750 -0.60 -25.44 0.25
C VAL A 750 -1.38 -26.74 0.31
N TYR A 751 -1.28 -27.49 1.40
CA TYR A 751 -2.08 -28.70 1.57
C TYR A 751 -3.34 -28.41 2.39
N SER A 752 -4.40 -29.16 2.09
CA SER A 752 -5.59 -29.30 2.94
C SER A 752 -5.19 -29.76 4.34
N PRO A 753 -5.90 -29.39 5.43
CA PRO A 753 -5.59 -29.83 6.79
C PRO A 753 -5.67 -31.34 7.01
N SER A 754 -6.41 -32.06 6.14
CA SER A 754 -6.43 -33.53 6.10
C SER A 754 -5.22 -34.15 5.39
N GLY A 755 -4.45 -33.35 4.64
CA GLY A 755 -3.32 -33.80 3.83
C GLY A 755 -3.69 -34.60 2.57
N LEU A 756 -4.98 -34.86 2.33
CA LEU A 756 -5.46 -35.68 1.21
C LEU A 756 -5.51 -34.90 -0.11
N GLN A 757 -5.67 -33.57 -0.02
CA GLN A 757 -5.62 -32.65 -1.16
C GLN A 757 -4.47 -31.64 -1.04
N LEU A 758 -3.87 -31.27 -2.17
CA LEU A 758 -3.02 -30.09 -2.34
C LEU A 758 -3.81 -29.05 -3.14
N ALA A 759 -3.80 -27.78 -2.72
CA ALA A 759 -4.13 -26.64 -3.58
C ALA A 759 -2.85 -25.98 -4.11
N SER A 760 -2.82 -25.63 -5.39
CA SER A 760 -1.72 -24.85 -5.99
C SER A 760 -2.24 -23.64 -6.76
N GLY A 761 -1.67 -22.47 -6.44
CA GLY A 761 -1.87 -21.20 -7.13
C GLY A 761 -0.68 -20.88 -8.04
N SER A 762 -0.97 -20.50 -9.27
CA SER A 762 0.03 -20.31 -10.34
C SER A 762 -0.20 -19.00 -11.09
N MET A 763 0.80 -18.63 -11.86
CA MET A 763 0.74 -17.62 -12.91
C MET A 763 -0.34 -17.90 -13.98
N ASP A 764 -0.90 -19.12 -14.08
CA ASP A 764 -1.95 -19.52 -15.02
C ASP A 764 -3.42 -19.26 -14.56
N ASN A 765 -3.60 -18.43 -13.53
CA ASN A 765 -4.89 -17.97 -12.99
C ASN A 765 -5.82 -19.00 -12.33
N MET A 766 -5.43 -20.27 -12.32
CA MET A 766 -6.24 -21.34 -11.74
C MET A 766 -5.74 -21.72 -10.35
N VAL A 767 -6.65 -22.08 -9.46
CA VAL A 767 -6.31 -22.98 -8.34
C VAL A 767 -6.64 -24.41 -8.77
N ARG A 768 -5.65 -25.31 -8.73
CA ARG A 768 -5.89 -26.75 -8.92
C ARG A 768 -5.88 -27.45 -7.56
N LEU A 769 -6.90 -28.26 -7.32
CA LEU A 769 -6.93 -29.20 -6.20
C LEU A 769 -6.48 -30.56 -6.71
N TRP A 770 -5.48 -31.16 -6.08
CA TRP A 770 -4.89 -32.44 -6.49
C TRP A 770 -5.04 -33.48 -5.37
N LYS A 771 -5.46 -34.70 -5.70
CA LYS A 771 -5.43 -35.81 -4.76
C LYS A 771 -3.98 -36.24 -4.56
N VAL A 772 -3.48 -36.04 -3.35
CA VAL A 772 -2.07 -36.24 -2.97
C VAL A 772 -1.60 -37.69 -3.12
N GLU A 773 -2.54 -38.63 -3.08
CA GLU A 773 -2.30 -40.06 -3.28
C GLU A 773 -2.07 -40.44 -4.75
N SER A 774 -2.95 -40.01 -5.66
CA SER A 774 -2.94 -40.45 -7.07
C SER A 774 -2.33 -39.44 -8.05
N GLY A 775 -2.01 -38.22 -7.58
CA GLY A 775 -1.58 -37.11 -8.43
C GLY A 775 -2.69 -36.53 -9.31
N ALA A 776 -3.89 -37.13 -9.27
CA ALA A 776 -5.02 -36.71 -10.10
C ALA A 776 -5.55 -35.35 -9.65
N ARG A 777 -5.80 -34.46 -10.60
CA ARG A 777 -6.51 -33.20 -10.39
C ARG A 777 -7.97 -33.51 -10.04
N VAL A 778 -8.37 -33.21 -8.80
CA VAL A 778 -9.74 -33.36 -8.28
C VAL A 778 -10.61 -32.24 -8.84
N HIS A 779 -10.20 -30.99 -8.62
CA HIS A 779 -10.92 -29.81 -9.08
C HIS A 779 -9.97 -28.84 -9.80
N THR A 780 -10.50 -28.12 -10.78
CA THR A 780 -9.89 -26.88 -11.27
C THR A 780 -10.85 -25.76 -10.88
N LEU A 781 -10.51 -25.03 -9.81
CA LEU A 781 -11.34 -23.97 -9.27
C LEU A 781 -11.24 -22.75 -10.20
N LYS A 782 -12.15 -22.73 -11.18
CA LYS A 782 -12.28 -21.64 -12.16
C LYS A 782 -13.06 -20.50 -11.53
N GLY A 783 -12.55 -19.29 -11.68
CA GLY A 783 -13.23 -18.08 -11.20
C GLY A 783 -12.25 -17.04 -10.67
N HIS A 784 -11.06 -17.43 -10.20
CA HIS A 784 -9.97 -16.48 -10.16
C HIS A 784 -9.71 -15.99 -11.57
N THR A 785 -9.87 -14.69 -11.74
CA THR A 785 -9.54 -14.02 -12.97
C THR A 785 -8.03 -13.86 -13.04
N TRP A 786 -7.32 -13.70 -11.92
CA TRP A 786 -5.85 -13.65 -11.91
C TRP A 786 -5.15 -14.61 -10.96
N ALA A 787 -4.05 -15.14 -11.50
CA ALA A 787 -2.85 -15.69 -10.91
C ALA A 787 -2.78 -15.52 -9.41
N VAL A 788 -2.74 -16.68 -8.79
CA VAL A 788 -3.09 -16.84 -7.40
C VAL A 788 -1.80 -16.77 -6.60
N LEU A 789 -1.61 -15.62 -5.98
CA LEU A 789 -0.43 -15.27 -5.20
C LEU A 789 -0.36 -16.10 -3.91
N SER A 790 -1.52 -16.43 -3.35
CA SER A 790 -1.63 -17.14 -2.07
C SER A 790 -2.83 -18.08 -2.04
N VAL A 791 -2.66 -19.24 -1.44
CA VAL A 791 -3.74 -20.20 -1.12
C VAL A 791 -3.60 -20.63 0.33
N ALA A 792 -4.72 -20.67 1.07
CA ALA A 792 -4.75 -21.09 2.47
C ALA A 792 -6.09 -21.76 2.82
N TYR A 793 -6.04 -23.01 3.27
CA TYR A 793 -7.24 -23.71 3.74
C TYR A 793 -7.73 -23.17 5.08
N SER A 794 -9.06 -23.17 5.24
CA SER A 794 -9.71 -22.96 6.53
C SER A 794 -9.32 -24.04 7.54
N PRO A 795 -9.41 -23.78 8.87
CA PRO A 795 -8.91 -24.72 9.88
C PRO A 795 -9.66 -26.06 9.94
N ASN A 796 -10.90 -26.11 9.45
CA ASN A 796 -11.69 -27.34 9.34
C ASN A 796 -11.45 -28.11 8.02
N GLY A 797 -10.71 -27.53 7.08
CA GLY A 797 -10.40 -28.13 5.78
C GLY A 797 -11.58 -28.26 4.80
N LEU A 798 -12.76 -27.76 5.16
CA LEU A 798 -13.95 -27.77 4.30
C LEU A 798 -13.95 -26.59 3.32
N GLN A 799 -13.27 -25.50 3.67
CA GLN A 799 -13.10 -24.34 2.80
C GLN A 799 -11.64 -24.08 2.42
N LEU A 800 -11.44 -23.52 1.23
CA LEU A 800 -10.19 -22.90 0.80
C LEU A 800 -10.39 -21.39 0.63
N ALA A 801 -9.49 -20.57 1.18
CA ALA A 801 -9.32 -19.19 0.76
C ALA A 801 -8.20 -19.12 -0.28
N SER A 802 -8.39 -18.32 -1.33
CA SER A 802 -7.35 -18.01 -2.30
C SER A 802 -7.27 -16.51 -2.56
N GLY A 803 -6.06 -15.97 -2.46
CA GLY A 803 -5.71 -14.59 -2.77
C GLY A 803 -5.28 -14.49 -4.23
N GLY A 804 -6.18 -13.95 -5.05
CA GLY A 804 -5.91 -13.66 -6.45
C GLY A 804 -5.36 -12.25 -6.60
N GLY A 805 -4.51 -12.05 -7.61
CA GLY A 805 -4.18 -10.68 -8.02
C GLY A 805 -5.27 -10.00 -8.86
N ASP A 806 -6.45 -10.63 -8.98
CA ASP A 806 -7.70 -10.03 -9.43
C ASP A 806 -8.41 -9.20 -8.36
N LYS A 807 -7.73 -8.98 -7.22
CA LYS A 807 -8.24 -8.22 -6.07
C LYS A 807 -9.40 -8.92 -5.35
N THR A 808 -9.50 -10.25 -5.48
CA THR A 808 -10.50 -11.04 -4.75
C THR A 808 -9.84 -11.99 -3.75
N VAL A 809 -10.48 -12.17 -2.59
CA VAL A 809 -10.34 -13.41 -1.83
C VAL A 809 -11.57 -14.27 -2.10
N ARG A 810 -11.34 -15.46 -2.66
CA ARG A 810 -12.41 -16.42 -2.94
C ARG A 810 -12.43 -17.51 -1.88
N LEU A 811 -13.61 -17.70 -1.28
CA LEU A 811 -13.91 -18.85 -0.43
C LEU A 811 -14.51 -19.95 -1.31
N TRP A 812 -13.90 -21.14 -1.31
CA TRP A 812 -14.34 -22.31 -2.07
C TRP A 812 -14.75 -23.43 -1.13
N ASP A 813 -15.73 -24.23 -1.51
CA ASP A 813 -15.98 -25.53 -0.89
C ASP A 813 -14.99 -26.57 -1.45
N VAL A 814 -14.37 -27.35 -0.56
CA VAL A 814 -13.31 -28.32 -0.89
C VAL A 814 -13.89 -29.65 -1.40
N VAL A 815 -15.19 -29.88 -1.25
CA VAL A 815 -15.91 -31.07 -1.71
C VAL A 815 -16.57 -30.80 -3.06
N SER A 816 -17.43 -29.80 -3.18
CA SER A 816 -18.12 -29.50 -4.45
C SER A 816 -17.26 -28.73 -5.45
N GLY A 817 -16.24 -27.99 -4.98
CA GLY A 817 -15.42 -27.10 -5.80
C GLY A 817 -16.10 -25.75 -6.12
N GLU A 818 -17.28 -25.49 -5.56
CA GLU A 818 -18.04 -24.26 -5.78
C GLU A 818 -17.47 -23.08 -4.98
N CYS A 819 -17.75 -21.85 -5.43
CA CYS A 819 -17.35 -20.65 -4.69
C CYS A 819 -18.44 -20.26 -3.68
N LEU A 820 -18.17 -20.43 -2.38
CA LEU A 820 -19.08 -20.16 -1.27
C LEU A 820 -19.34 -18.66 -1.05
N ARG A 821 -18.29 -17.83 -1.16
CA ARG A 821 -18.34 -16.36 -1.14
C ARG A 821 -17.16 -15.80 -1.91
N VAL A 822 -17.33 -14.63 -2.53
CA VAL A 822 -16.24 -13.78 -3.00
C VAL A 822 -16.17 -12.54 -2.10
N ILE A 823 -14.99 -12.23 -1.59
CA ILE A 823 -14.72 -10.99 -0.85
C ILE A 823 -14.05 -10.03 -1.84
N GLN A 824 -14.81 -9.02 -2.26
CA GLN A 824 -14.40 -7.99 -3.24
C GLN A 824 -14.13 -6.64 -2.55
N ALA A 825 -13.39 -6.68 -1.44
CA ALA A 825 -13.10 -5.50 -0.61
C ALA A 825 -11.67 -4.95 -0.78
N PHE A 826 -10.92 -5.49 -1.75
CA PHE A 826 -9.52 -5.15 -2.00
C PHE A 826 -9.43 -4.33 -3.29
N SER A 827 -8.56 -3.31 -3.29
CA SER A 827 -8.22 -2.55 -4.51
C SER A 827 -6.90 -3.04 -5.13
N GLY A 828 -6.11 -3.83 -4.38
CA GLY A 828 -4.85 -4.43 -4.79
C GLY A 828 -4.89 -5.95 -4.89
N ALA A 829 -3.86 -6.51 -5.50
CA ALA A 829 -3.65 -7.95 -5.64
C ALA A 829 -3.43 -8.64 -4.29
N VAL A 830 -4.17 -9.71 -3.96
CA VAL A 830 -4.10 -10.28 -2.61
C VAL A 830 -2.89 -11.20 -2.44
N HIS A 831 -1.76 -10.63 -2.02
CA HIS A 831 -0.48 -11.31 -1.85
C HIS A 831 -0.47 -12.40 -0.78
N SER A 832 -1.33 -12.32 0.25
CA SER A 832 -1.39 -13.30 1.33
C SER A 832 -2.80 -13.49 1.88
N VAL A 833 -3.18 -14.74 2.14
CA VAL A 833 -4.38 -15.12 2.90
C VAL A 833 -4.02 -16.10 4.01
N ALA A 834 -4.65 -15.96 5.18
CA ALA A 834 -4.41 -16.79 6.36
C ALA A 834 -5.71 -16.95 7.18
N TRP A 835 -5.80 -18.01 7.99
CA TRP A 835 -6.98 -18.29 8.83
C TRP A 835 -6.64 -18.44 10.32
N LYS A 836 -7.59 -18.08 11.18
CA LYS A 836 -7.52 -18.20 12.64
C LYS A 836 -8.91 -18.54 13.20
N ALA A 837 -9.12 -19.76 13.70
CA ALA A 837 -10.34 -20.08 14.45
C ALA A 837 -10.21 -19.63 15.91
N THR A 838 -11.29 -19.10 16.50
CA THR A 838 -11.38 -18.79 17.93
C THR A 838 -12.75 -19.24 18.44
N GLY A 839 -12.81 -20.40 19.11
CA GLY A 839 -14.08 -21.05 19.46
C GLY A 839 -14.87 -21.45 18.20
N ASN A 840 -16.16 -21.13 18.17
CA ASN A 840 -17.02 -21.39 17.00
C ASN A 840 -16.82 -20.38 15.86
N THR A 841 -16.22 -19.23 16.12
CA THR A 841 -15.95 -18.20 15.10
C THR A 841 -14.70 -18.54 14.31
N GLN A 842 -14.78 -18.48 12.98
CA GLN A 842 -13.61 -18.50 12.11
C GLN A 842 -13.27 -17.08 11.70
N TYR A 843 -12.00 -16.70 11.82
CA TYR A 843 -11.47 -15.47 11.25
C TYR A 843 -10.60 -15.77 10.04
N LEU A 844 -10.73 -14.94 9.02
CA LEU A 844 -9.87 -14.89 7.84
C LEU A 844 -9.07 -13.58 7.90
N VAL A 845 -7.80 -13.64 7.56
CA VAL A 845 -6.90 -12.48 7.48
C VAL A 845 -6.34 -12.41 6.06
N SER A 846 -6.36 -11.22 5.48
CA SER A 846 -5.96 -10.98 4.09
C SER A 846 -4.98 -9.81 4.01
N GLY A 847 -3.76 -10.07 3.56
CA GLY A 847 -2.74 -9.07 3.27
C GLY A 847 -2.72 -8.75 1.77
N SER A 848 -3.12 -7.53 1.41
CA SER A 848 -3.33 -7.13 0.02
C SER A 848 -2.27 -6.17 -0.52
N ALA A 849 -2.11 -6.12 -1.86
CA ALA A 849 -1.34 -5.10 -2.56
C ALA A 849 -1.97 -3.68 -2.46
N ASP A 850 -3.01 -3.52 -1.65
CA ASP A 850 -3.52 -2.23 -1.20
C ASP A 850 -3.15 -1.90 0.26
N LYS A 851 -2.13 -2.53 0.86
CA LYS A 851 -1.64 -2.26 2.24
C LYS A 851 -2.59 -2.66 3.37
N SER A 852 -3.83 -3.05 3.07
CA SER A 852 -4.74 -3.55 4.10
C SER A 852 -4.31 -4.93 4.60
N VAL A 853 -4.36 -5.07 5.93
CA VAL A 853 -4.51 -6.33 6.64
C VAL A 853 -5.90 -6.31 7.26
N CYS A 854 -6.88 -6.81 6.52
CA CYS A 854 -8.26 -6.93 7.00
C CYS A 854 -8.43 -8.23 7.78
N GLN A 855 -9.01 -8.15 8.98
CA GLN A 855 -9.52 -9.27 9.77
C GLN A 855 -11.02 -9.39 9.58
N TRP A 856 -11.42 -10.51 9.00
CA TRP A 856 -12.79 -10.89 8.69
C TRP A 856 -13.29 -11.93 9.69
N GLU A 857 -14.52 -11.80 10.17
CA GLU A 857 -15.27 -12.84 10.89
C GLU A 857 -16.18 -13.59 9.91
N VAL A 858 -16.13 -14.92 9.93
CA VAL A 858 -16.86 -15.80 9.01
C VAL A 858 -17.86 -16.63 9.81
N GLU A 859 -19.15 -16.32 9.64
CA GLU A 859 -20.28 -16.96 10.31
C GLU A 859 -21.05 -17.85 9.33
N LYS A 860 -21.56 -19.00 9.79
CA LYS A 860 -22.51 -19.81 9.01
C LYS A 860 -23.94 -19.47 9.43
N GLY A 861 -24.62 -18.63 8.64
CA GLY A 861 -26.04 -18.31 8.81
C GLY A 861 -26.96 -19.30 8.09
N ALA A 862 -28.27 -19.12 8.24
CA ALA A 862 -29.29 -19.91 7.57
C ALA A 862 -29.28 -19.73 6.03
N GLU A 863 -28.85 -18.56 5.55
CA GLU A 863 -28.75 -18.19 4.14
C GLU A 863 -27.34 -18.48 3.55
N GLY A 864 -26.50 -19.24 4.26
CA GLY A 864 -25.11 -19.51 3.89
C GLY A 864 -24.09 -18.71 4.71
N TYR A 865 -22.86 -18.61 4.22
CA TYR A 865 -21.78 -17.95 4.95
C TYR A 865 -21.90 -16.42 4.86
N LYS A 866 -21.96 -15.75 6.01
CA LYS A 866 -21.81 -14.29 6.14
C LYS A 866 -20.37 -13.98 6.57
N VAL A 867 -19.85 -12.85 6.10
CA VAL A 867 -18.51 -12.38 6.41
C VAL A 867 -18.65 -10.95 6.92
N LYS A 868 -17.99 -10.60 8.03
CA LYS A 868 -18.02 -9.27 8.68
C LYS A 868 -16.60 -8.73 8.80
N LEU A 869 -16.38 -7.42 8.65
CA LEU A 869 -15.10 -6.84 9.08
C LEU A 869 -15.10 -6.59 10.59
N CYS A 870 -14.10 -7.14 11.29
CA CYS A 870 -13.84 -6.83 12.70
C CYS A 870 -12.79 -5.72 12.86
N TRP A 871 -11.75 -5.75 12.03
CA TRP A 871 -10.61 -4.83 12.13
C TRP A 871 -9.87 -4.71 10.78
N ASN A 872 -9.25 -3.56 10.55
CA ASN A 872 -8.41 -3.28 9.39
C ASN A 872 -7.15 -2.53 9.89
N SER A 873 -5.98 -2.85 9.34
CA SER A 873 -4.72 -2.16 9.68
C SER A 873 -4.63 -0.73 9.16
N LYS A 874 -5.49 -0.36 8.20
CA LYS A 874 -5.63 1.00 7.69
C LYS A 874 -6.36 1.90 8.69
N GLU A 875 -5.77 3.06 9.00
CA GLU A 875 -6.59 4.28 8.96
C GLU A 875 -7.11 4.36 7.54
N GLN A 876 -8.44 4.36 7.35
CA GLN A 876 -8.96 4.06 6.02
C GLN A 876 -8.46 5.08 4.99
N GLU A 877 -8.00 4.56 3.85
CA GLU A 877 -7.35 5.36 2.80
C GLU A 877 -8.24 5.55 1.56
N VAL A 878 -9.26 4.70 1.49
CA VAL A 878 -10.04 4.22 0.34
C VAL A 878 -11.41 3.81 0.89
N LEU A 879 -12.49 4.28 0.28
CA LEU A 879 -13.87 3.98 0.66
C LEU A 879 -14.14 2.48 0.49
N THR A 880 -14.61 1.80 1.53
CA THR A 880 -15.00 0.38 1.42
C THR A 880 -16.51 0.24 1.48
N VAL A 881 -17.12 0.37 0.33
CA VAL A 881 -18.51 -0.03 0.07
C VAL A 881 -18.49 -1.43 -0.55
N SER A 882 -19.50 -2.25 -0.26
CA SER A 882 -19.86 -3.52 -0.92
C SER A 882 -21.20 -3.99 -0.32
N ASP A 883 -22.12 -4.56 -1.09
CA ASP A 883 -23.45 -5.00 -0.61
C ASP A 883 -24.30 -3.91 0.11
N MET A 884 -23.95 -2.62 -0.06
CA MET A 884 -24.56 -1.48 0.65
C MET A 884 -25.92 -1.10 0.04
N LEU A 885 -27.01 -1.09 0.81
CA LEU A 885 -28.34 -0.76 0.31
C LEU A 885 -28.57 0.75 0.23
N ILE A 886 -28.94 1.24 -0.95
CA ILE A 886 -29.24 2.66 -1.27
C ILE A 886 -30.61 2.83 -1.94
N GLU A 887 -31.62 2.12 -1.42
CA GLU A 887 -32.99 2.16 -1.93
C GLU A 887 -33.72 3.44 -1.46
N GLY A 888 -34.28 4.22 -2.37
CA GLY A 888 -35.02 5.46 -2.02
C GLY A 888 -34.19 6.57 -1.36
N VAL A 889 -32.86 6.58 -1.50
CA VAL A 889 -31.99 7.65 -0.98
C VAL A 889 -32.30 8.99 -1.67
N GLU A 890 -32.45 10.05 -0.87
CA GLU A 890 -32.65 11.42 -1.34
C GLU A 890 -31.32 12.19 -1.44
N GLY A 891 -31.19 13.12 -2.39
CA GLY A 891 -30.06 14.07 -2.46
C GLY A 891 -28.72 13.52 -3.00
N LEU A 892 -28.63 12.20 -3.26
CA LEU A 892 -27.40 11.56 -3.73
C LEU A 892 -27.06 11.93 -5.19
N SER A 893 -25.84 12.39 -5.43
CA SER A 893 -25.37 12.72 -6.78
C SER A 893 -25.12 11.48 -7.65
N GLU A 894 -25.26 11.62 -8.98
CA GLU A 894 -25.06 10.49 -9.91
C GLU A 894 -23.64 9.91 -9.86
N ILE A 895 -22.63 10.78 -9.66
CA ILE A 895 -21.22 10.39 -9.51
C ILE A 895 -21.05 9.51 -8.26
N ASN A 896 -21.62 9.91 -7.13
CA ASN A 896 -21.62 9.12 -5.91
C ASN A 896 -22.38 7.81 -6.12
N GLU A 897 -23.54 7.80 -6.79
CA GLU A 897 -24.27 6.57 -7.09
C GLU A 897 -23.46 5.59 -7.96
N ARG A 898 -22.72 6.07 -8.96
CA ARG A 898 -21.83 5.23 -9.79
C ARG A 898 -20.66 4.65 -8.97
N LEU A 899 -20.00 5.48 -8.16
CA LEU A 899 -18.94 5.05 -7.23
C LEU A 899 -19.45 3.94 -6.29
N LEU A 900 -20.57 4.20 -5.63
CA LEU A 900 -21.19 3.26 -4.70
C LEU A 900 -21.54 1.94 -5.40
N LYS A 901 -22.19 1.98 -6.58
CA LYS A 901 -22.50 0.80 -7.38
C LYS A 901 -21.28 -0.02 -7.77
N GLN A 902 -20.19 0.62 -8.23
CA GLN A 902 -18.96 -0.08 -8.61
C GLN A 902 -18.25 -0.75 -7.44
N LYS A 903 -18.29 -0.13 -6.26
CA LYS A 903 -17.82 -0.74 -5.01
C LYS A 903 -18.76 -1.88 -4.54
N GLY A 904 -20.00 -1.92 -5.03
CA GLY A 904 -20.95 -3.02 -4.83
C GLY A 904 -22.27 -2.63 -4.16
N ALA A 905 -22.64 -1.35 -4.14
CA ALA A 905 -23.91 -0.91 -3.57
C ALA A 905 -25.13 -1.40 -4.38
N LEU A 906 -26.15 -1.83 -3.66
CA LEU A 906 -27.35 -2.47 -4.15
C LEU A 906 -28.52 -1.46 -4.14
N LYS A 907 -29.20 -1.33 -5.27
CA LYS A 907 -30.59 -0.88 -5.32
C LYS A 907 -31.46 -2.10 -5.58
N ARG A 908 -32.21 -2.58 -4.58
CA ARG A 908 -33.34 -3.45 -4.86
C ARG A 908 -34.39 -2.62 -5.61
N LYS A 909 -35.00 -3.20 -6.63
CA LYS A 909 -36.32 -2.76 -7.08
C LYS A 909 -37.32 -3.45 -6.16
N MET A 910 -38.30 -2.72 -5.65
CA MET A 910 -39.48 -3.35 -5.06
C MET A 910 -40.19 -4.22 -6.12
N ALA A 911 -40.79 -5.31 -5.66
CA ALA A 911 -41.70 -6.18 -6.38
C ALA A 911 -42.99 -6.28 -5.55
#